data_AF-A0A9D9M127-F1
#
_entry.id   AF-A0A9D9M127-F1
#
_cell.length_a   1.000
_cell.length_b   1.000
_cell.length_c   1.000
_cell.angle_alpha   90.00
_cell.angle_beta   90.00
_cell.angle_gamma   90.00
#
_symmetry.space_group_name_H-M   'P 1'
#
loop_
_entity.id
_entity.type
_entity.pdbx_description
1 polymer ?
#
loop_
_entity_poly.entity_id
_entity_poly.type
_entity_poly.pdbx_seq_one_letter_code
_entity_poly.pdbx_strand_id
1 'polypeptide(L)'
;MKHNDKHSFHFMQNGGLIQAKITTIDDVLNLRDLDPKMWTALACPVKGLEFSEETLSVLDTDKNGRVRIPEILDAVEYIRKYFAKPEIIMEKGDSIPLDALSDEPFPCGHSPLVSAKSVLEILEKPDASEIHLEDLSVNDKLFAPNVLNGDGVLPPECVGDEAVAAVVKDIIACTGGSDDISGAKGITRAQLEEFCTNAKALKDWREAGAKDDPKIFFLKDATDAAAKSFMAVKDKINDYYLRCSLISYDASSKEIFKAKTDTMFLDENGDLYDLEHLALLPLAMCEAGKPLPFDGTLNPAWREQMQSFKENVIKHLFEKDIASLSEGNWRKIEEFFKPYENWYKAMPENEVSGLGLDRINEILSGGYDQKIAALLDEEESRPPIALASVELKKMLLLRRDFLELLKNFVSFEEFYTLGEMAIFQCGTLYLDGRSCDLCLKVLDIAKHGTMAALSQCFLVYCDCTKRGSNSEKMQIAALISNGNTDNIIVGRNGMFYDRQGNDWDATIVKIIENPVNIKQAFFSPYKKLLRFIQEKIAKATAEKEAASFDKMTKAVNDPKAAAEGLAGAKKTDIGTVAAISVAFTGIAAVVGGILEAFFKLGAWIPLGIAGIVLAISLPSMILAYLKLRQRNIAPILDASGWAINGNTKISTVLGGSLTHLPVRPVGSFLSGKDPFAVKKFPWKRLLFAIVLIAVMVLALVLILRNPAGISGVWESINGLLSKFKVSS
;
A
#
# COMPACT_ATOMS: atom_id res chain seq x y z
N MET A 1 -7.59 -48.07 -12.12
CA MET A 1 -7.59 -46.69 -11.59
C MET A 1 -6.22 -46.12 -11.86
N LYS A 2 -6.10 -45.13 -12.75
CA LYS A 2 -4.83 -44.43 -12.99
C LYS A 2 -4.49 -43.66 -11.71
N HIS A 3 -3.37 -44.00 -11.06
CA HIS A 3 -2.78 -43.11 -10.07
C HIS A 3 -2.44 -41.81 -10.82
N ASN A 4 -3.10 -40.73 -10.44
CA ASN A 4 -2.77 -39.40 -10.96
C ASN A 4 -1.44 -39.02 -10.32
N ASP A 5 -0.45 -38.63 -11.12
CA ASP A 5 0.88 -38.17 -10.70
C ASP A 5 0.76 -36.85 -9.89
N LYS A 6 0.25 -36.92 -8.65
CA LYS A 6 0.13 -35.79 -7.74
C LYS A 6 1.35 -35.72 -6.82
N HIS A 7 1.83 -34.50 -6.54
CA HIS A 7 2.97 -34.28 -5.65
C HIS A 7 2.74 -34.87 -4.26
N SER A 8 3.80 -35.44 -3.66
CA SER A 8 3.74 -36.02 -2.32
C SER A 8 4.24 -35.01 -1.29
N PHE A 9 3.30 -34.32 -0.64
CA PHE A 9 3.61 -33.37 0.43
C PHE A 9 3.99 -34.07 1.73
N HIS A 10 5.01 -33.53 2.40
CA HIS A 10 5.33 -33.87 3.77
C HIS A 10 4.44 -33.07 4.73
N PHE A 11 3.82 -33.75 5.70
CA PHE A 11 3.00 -33.11 6.72
C PHE A 11 3.67 -33.16 8.09
N MET A 12 3.51 -32.10 8.87
CA MET A 12 3.92 -32.00 10.26
C MET A 12 2.71 -31.79 11.16
N GLN A 13 2.84 -32.21 12.43
CA GLN A 13 1.77 -32.05 13.42
C GLN A 13 2.26 -31.19 14.60
N ASN A 14 1.88 -29.92 14.58
CA ASN A 14 2.22 -28.95 15.63
C ASN A 14 0.95 -28.34 16.23
N GLY A 15 0.92 -28.15 17.55
CA GLY A 15 -0.23 -27.52 18.23
C GLY A 15 -1.56 -28.27 18.11
N GLY A 16 -1.57 -29.50 17.58
CA GLY A 16 -2.77 -30.27 17.27
C GLY A 16 -3.36 -30.00 15.88
N LEU A 17 -2.64 -29.26 15.02
CA LEU A 17 -2.95 -29.02 13.61
C LEU A 17 -2.03 -29.87 12.72
N ILE A 18 -2.53 -30.34 11.58
CA ILE A 18 -1.77 -31.04 10.55
C ILE A 18 -1.51 -30.04 9.43
N GLN A 19 -0.24 -29.78 9.11
CA GLN A 19 0.17 -28.70 8.21
C GLN A 19 1.16 -29.25 7.18
N ALA A 20 1.06 -28.79 5.94
CA ALA A 20 2.06 -29.09 4.94
C ALA A 20 3.38 -28.42 5.34
N LYS A 21 4.47 -29.17 5.33
CA LYS A 21 5.82 -28.64 5.60
C LYS A 21 6.46 -28.29 4.26
N ILE A 22 6.97 -27.06 4.14
CA ILE A 22 7.60 -26.59 2.91
C ILE A 22 9.11 -26.72 3.09
N THR A 23 9.69 -27.73 2.45
CA THR A 23 11.12 -28.07 2.62
C THR A 23 11.91 -28.00 1.33
N THR A 24 11.26 -28.21 0.19
CA THR A 24 11.90 -28.19 -1.13
C THR A 24 11.18 -27.24 -2.07
N ILE A 25 11.84 -26.89 -3.17
CA ILE A 25 11.22 -26.11 -4.24
C ILE A 25 10.03 -26.86 -4.88
N ASP A 26 10.09 -28.19 -4.94
CA ASP A 26 8.98 -29.01 -5.45
C ASP A 26 7.71 -28.86 -4.60
N ASP A 27 7.84 -28.70 -3.28
CA ASP A 27 6.70 -28.42 -2.41
C ASP A 27 6.03 -27.08 -2.78
N VAL A 28 6.83 -26.06 -3.09
CA VAL A 28 6.35 -24.73 -3.50
C VAL A 28 5.69 -24.78 -4.88
N LEU A 29 6.38 -25.36 -5.87
CA LEU A 29 5.93 -25.40 -7.26
C LEU A 29 4.65 -26.22 -7.46
N ASN A 30 4.36 -27.16 -6.56
CA ASN A 30 3.18 -28.00 -6.62
C ASN A 30 2.07 -27.58 -5.62
N LEU A 31 2.14 -26.40 -4.99
CA LEU A 31 1.12 -25.93 -4.03
C LEU A 31 -0.32 -25.99 -4.54
N ARG A 32 -0.54 -25.97 -5.87
CA ARG A 32 -1.85 -26.15 -6.50
C ARG A 32 -2.50 -27.51 -6.22
N ASP A 33 -1.71 -28.55 -5.96
CA ASP A 33 -2.18 -29.88 -5.60
C ASP A 33 -2.63 -29.99 -4.13
N LEU A 34 -2.25 -29.02 -3.29
CA LEU A 34 -2.62 -28.99 -1.88
C LEU A 34 -4.07 -28.50 -1.73
N ASP A 35 -4.94 -29.34 -1.16
CA ASP A 35 -6.34 -28.96 -0.88
C ASP A 35 -6.38 -27.64 -0.08
N PRO A 36 -7.08 -26.58 -0.53
CA PRO A 36 -7.20 -25.32 0.19
C PRO A 36 -7.60 -25.46 1.66
N LYS A 37 -8.32 -26.53 2.04
CA LYS A 37 -8.69 -26.82 3.43
C LYS A 37 -7.49 -27.18 4.32
N MET A 38 -6.35 -27.53 3.73
CA MET A 38 -5.09 -27.85 4.42
C MET A 38 -4.18 -26.63 4.57
N TRP A 39 -4.55 -25.47 4.02
CA TRP A 39 -3.84 -24.22 4.22
C TRP A 39 -4.27 -23.60 5.56
N THR A 40 -3.31 -23.13 6.36
CA THR A 40 -3.57 -22.54 7.67
C THR A 40 -4.25 -21.17 7.55
N ALA A 41 -3.91 -20.39 6.53
CA ALA A 41 -4.61 -19.17 6.14
C ALA A 41 -5.10 -19.26 4.69
N LEU A 42 -6.27 -18.69 4.43
CA LEU A 42 -6.82 -18.52 3.08
C LEU A 42 -6.59 -17.10 2.55
N ALA A 43 -6.36 -16.16 3.46
CA ALA A 43 -6.04 -14.77 3.15
C ALA A 43 -5.26 -14.11 4.29
N CYS A 44 -4.41 -13.14 3.95
CA CYS A 44 -3.69 -12.29 4.90
C CYS A 44 -3.79 -10.81 4.47
N PRO A 45 -3.75 -9.85 5.41
CA PRO A 45 -3.79 -8.43 5.09
C PRO A 45 -2.45 -7.94 4.52
N VAL A 46 -2.48 -6.93 3.64
CA VAL A 46 -1.26 -6.31 3.09
C VAL A 46 -0.54 -5.43 4.12
N LYS A 47 -1.25 -4.90 5.12
CA LYS A 47 -0.74 -3.94 6.12
C LYS A 47 -0.78 -4.50 7.53
N GLY A 48 0.07 -3.95 8.39
CA GLY A 48 0.06 -4.24 9.83
C GLY A 48 0.75 -5.55 10.21
N LEU A 49 1.52 -6.12 9.30
CA LEU A 49 2.39 -7.27 9.53
C LEU A 49 3.84 -6.81 9.69
N GLU A 50 4.65 -7.60 10.39
CA GLU A 50 6.10 -7.48 10.38
C GLU A 50 6.68 -8.24 9.18
N PHE A 51 6.28 -7.79 7.99
CA PHE A 51 6.67 -8.33 6.69
C PHE A 51 6.70 -7.20 5.66
N SER A 52 7.37 -7.42 4.52
CA SER A 52 7.44 -6.44 3.43
C SER A 52 6.04 -6.10 2.89
N GLU A 53 5.52 -4.92 3.22
CA GLU A 53 4.26 -4.40 2.67
C GLU A 53 4.33 -4.26 1.15
N GLU A 54 5.53 -3.96 0.62
CA GLU A 54 5.78 -3.88 -0.82
C GLU A 54 5.55 -5.22 -1.50
N THR A 55 6.09 -6.31 -0.93
CA THR A 55 5.92 -7.67 -1.47
C THR A 55 4.45 -8.08 -1.45
N LEU A 56 3.74 -7.82 -0.35
CA LEU A 56 2.30 -8.12 -0.27
C LEU A 56 1.49 -7.27 -1.25
N SER A 57 1.87 -6.01 -1.47
CA SER A 57 1.20 -5.14 -2.45
C SER A 57 1.43 -5.60 -3.90
N VAL A 58 2.61 -6.17 -4.20
CA VAL A 58 2.90 -6.76 -5.51
C VAL A 58 2.11 -8.06 -5.74
N LEU A 59 1.82 -8.82 -4.68
CA LEU A 59 1.00 -10.03 -4.73
C LEU A 59 -0.51 -9.73 -4.79
N ASP A 60 -0.98 -8.62 -4.21
CA ASP A 60 -2.39 -8.18 -4.20
C ASP A 60 -2.80 -7.60 -5.57
N THR A 61 -2.93 -8.50 -6.56
CA THR A 61 -3.16 -8.14 -7.97
C THR A 61 -4.47 -7.40 -8.21
N ASP A 62 -5.51 -7.67 -7.42
CA ASP A 62 -6.82 -6.99 -7.51
C ASP A 62 -6.91 -5.72 -6.62
N LYS A 63 -5.83 -5.39 -5.89
CA LYS A 63 -5.70 -4.24 -5.00
C LYS A 63 -6.78 -4.17 -3.92
N ASN A 64 -7.25 -5.32 -3.43
CA ASN A 64 -8.29 -5.40 -2.41
C ASN A 64 -7.74 -5.22 -0.97
N GLY A 65 -6.41 -5.12 -0.82
CA GLY A 65 -5.71 -5.00 0.46
C GLY A 65 -5.48 -6.34 1.16
N ARG A 66 -5.68 -7.47 0.48
CA ARG A 66 -5.49 -8.82 1.04
C ARG A 66 -4.94 -9.77 -0.01
N VAL A 67 -3.90 -10.51 0.37
CA VAL A 67 -3.35 -11.59 -0.43
C VAL A 67 -4.08 -12.90 -0.10
N ARG A 68 -4.56 -13.61 -1.12
CA ARG A 68 -5.34 -14.85 -1.06
C ARG A 68 -4.62 -16.00 -1.77
N ILE A 69 -5.14 -17.22 -1.58
CA ILE A 69 -4.58 -18.42 -2.24
C ILE A 69 -4.36 -18.26 -3.75
N PRO A 70 -5.31 -17.74 -4.56
CA PRO A 70 -5.09 -17.59 -6.00
C PRO A 70 -3.85 -16.76 -6.34
N GLU A 71 -3.61 -15.67 -5.61
CA GLU A 71 -2.46 -14.79 -5.82
C GLU A 71 -1.13 -15.45 -5.43
N ILE A 72 -1.14 -16.27 -4.38
CA ILE A 72 0.01 -17.12 -4.04
C ILE A 72 0.27 -18.14 -5.15
N LEU A 73 -0.77 -18.77 -5.69
CA LEU A 73 -0.62 -19.73 -6.79
C LEU A 73 -0.16 -19.06 -8.09
N ASP A 74 -0.64 -17.85 -8.39
CA ASP A 74 -0.19 -17.07 -9.54
C ASP A 74 1.28 -16.67 -9.38
N ALA A 75 1.74 -16.36 -8.17
CA ALA A 75 3.16 -16.16 -7.88
C ALA A 75 3.98 -17.45 -8.07
N VAL A 76 3.44 -18.62 -7.74
CA VAL A 76 4.09 -19.91 -8.04
C VAL A 76 4.23 -20.14 -9.55
N GLU A 77 3.17 -19.89 -10.33
CA GLU A 77 3.24 -20.01 -11.80
C GLU A 77 4.21 -18.99 -12.40
N TYR A 78 4.26 -17.77 -11.84
CA TYR A 78 5.23 -16.76 -12.22
C TYR A 78 6.67 -17.23 -11.95
N ILE A 79 6.94 -17.82 -10.79
CA ILE A 79 8.25 -18.40 -10.46
C ILE A 79 8.61 -19.50 -11.45
N ARG A 80 7.69 -20.42 -11.74
CA ARG A 80 7.89 -21.52 -12.69
C ARG A 80 8.26 -21.03 -14.09
N LYS A 81 7.69 -19.90 -14.51
CA LYS A 81 7.87 -19.31 -15.84
C LYS A 81 9.19 -18.53 -15.98
N TYR A 82 9.51 -17.71 -14.97
CA TYR A 82 10.57 -16.70 -15.10
C TYR A 82 11.89 -17.06 -14.40
N PHE A 83 11.92 -18.09 -13.56
CA PHE A 83 13.16 -18.60 -12.95
C PHE A 83 13.61 -19.88 -13.65
N ALA A 84 14.79 -19.83 -14.29
CA ALA A 84 15.43 -21.02 -14.85
C ALA A 84 15.91 -22.00 -13.75
N LYS A 85 16.27 -21.47 -12.58
CA LYS A 85 16.68 -22.22 -11.39
C LYS A 85 15.81 -21.82 -10.19
N PRO A 86 14.57 -22.32 -10.08
CA PRO A 86 13.64 -21.92 -9.03
C PRO A 86 14.10 -22.32 -7.62
N GLU A 87 15.06 -23.25 -7.49
CA GLU A 87 15.66 -23.68 -6.21
C GLU A 87 16.16 -22.50 -5.39
N ILE A 88 16.59 -21.44 -6.06
CA ILE A 88 17.12 -20.24 -5.41
C ILE A 88 16.12 -19.60 -4.45
N ILE A 89 14.80 -19.75 -4.67
CA ILE A 89 13.74 -19.26 -3.77
C ILE A 89 13.83 -19.89 -2.38
N MET A 90 14.44 -21.08 -2.26
CA MET A 90 14.55 -21.80 -0.99
C MET A 90 15.66 -21.28 -0.08
N GLU A 91 16.59 -20.49 -0.62
CA GLU A 91 17.69 -19.90 0.12
C GLU A 91 17.31 -18.50 0.63
N LYS A 92 18.06 -17.89 1.54
CA LYS A 92 17.86 -16.46 1.87
C LYS A 92 18.74 -15.60 0.96
N GLY A 93 18.21 -14.49 0.45
CA GLY A 93 18.99 -13.56 -0.39
C GLY A 93 18.11 -12.49 -1.03
N ASP A 94 18.72 -11.39 -1.44
CA ASP A 94 18.09 -10.22 -2.09
C ASP A 94 18.64 -9.96 -3.50
N SER A 95 19.39 -10.92 -4.04
CA SER A 95 19.92 -10.94 -5.41
C SER A 95 19.47 -12.17 -6.19
N ILE A 96 19.50 -12.06 -7.51
CA ILE A 96 19.29 -13.16 -8.45
C ILE A 96 20.50 -13.27 -9.38
N PRO A 97 21.23 -14.39 -9.39
CA PRO A 97 22.23 -14.72 -10.40
C PRO A 97 21.63 -14.70 -11.80
N LEU A 98 22.35 -14.15 -12.76
CA LEU A 98 21.88 -14.04 -14.14
C LEU A 98 21.60 -15.42 -14.77
N ASP A 99 22.33 -16.46 -14.37
CA ASP A 99 22.12 -17.83 -14.84
C ASP A 99 20.90 -18.54 -14.22
N ALA A 100 20.23 -17.89 -13.26
CA ALA A 100 18.98 -18.35 -12.66
C ALA A 100 17.74 -17.70 -13.30
N LEU A 101 17.92 -16.72 -14.19
CA LEU A 101 16.86 -16.05 -14.94
C LEU A 101 16.50 -16.85 -16.20
N SER A 102 15.21 -16.94 -16.52
CA SER A 102 14.77 -17.62 -17.74
C SER A 102 14.88 -16.72 -18.98
N ASP A 103 14.87 -17.37 -20.15
CA ASP A 103 14.77 -16.71 -21.46
C ASP A 103 13.32 -16.48 -21.90
N GLU A 104 12.34 -16.81 -21.07
CA GLU A 104 10.93 -16.63 -21.42
C GLU A 104 10.53 -15.15 -21.32
N PRO A 105 9.95 -14.54 -22.36
CA PRO A 105 9.71 -13.10 -22.38
C PRO A 105 8.66 -12.68 -21.33
N PHE A 106 8.95 -11.56 -20.67
CA PHE A 106 7.94 -10.79 -19.94
C PHE A 106 6.85 -10.27 -20.90
N PRO A 107 5.74 -9.76 -20.36
CA PRO A 107 4.72 -9.09 -21.17
C PRO A 107 5.25 -7.91 -22.01
N CYS A 108 6.37 -7.29 -21.62
CA CYS A 108 7.04 -6.24 -22.40
C CYS A 108 7.85 -6.76 -23.60
N GLY A 109 7.88 -8.08 -23.85
CA GLY A 109 8.50 -8.68 -25.03
C GLY A 109 9.94 -9.19 -24.84
N HIS A 110 10.61 -8.82 -23.75
CA HIS A 110 11.99 -9.22 -23.46
C HIS A 110 12.08 -10.15 -22.26
N SER A 111 13.07 -11.05 -22.25
CA SER A 111 13.26 -11.99 -21.15
C SER A 111 13.80 -11.32 -19.88
N PRO A 112 13.60 -11.94 -18.70
CA PRO A 112 14.23 -11.50 -17.45
C PRO A 112 15.75 -11.36 -17.59
N LEU A 113 16.42 -12.28 -18.29
CA LEU A 113 17.86 -12.24 -18.49
C LEU A 113 18.31 -11.00 -19.29
N VAL A 114 17.67 -10.72 -20.43
CA VAL A 114 18.00 -9.57 -21.28
C VAL A 114 17.70 -8.26 -20.55
N SER A 115 16.58 -8.23 -19.82
CA SER A 115 16.17 -7.10 -18.99
C SER A 115 17.20 -6.79 -17.90
N ALA A 116 17.64 -7.81 -17.16
CA ALA A 116 18.63 -7.64 -16.09
C ALA A 116 19.98 -7.16 -16.63
N LYS A 117 20.44 -7.72 -17.76
CA LYS A 117 21.67 -7.25 -18.43
C LYS A 117 21.57 -5.80 -18.87
N SER A 118 20.46 -5.40 -19.46
CA SER A 118 20.24 -4.01 -19.91
C SER A 118 20.28 -3.03 -18.73
N VAL A 119 19.64 -3.38 -17.60
CA VAL A 119 19.73 -2.61 -16.35
C VAL A 119 21.19 -2.49 -15.87
N LEU A 120 21.93 -3.60 -15.83
CA LEU A 120 23.31 -3.62 -15.37
C LEU A 120 24.26 -2.84 -16.29
N GLU A 121 24.03 -2.87 -17.60
CA GLU A 121 24.76 -2.06 -18.59
C GLU A 121 24.55 -0.56 -18.35
N ILE A 122 23.30 -0.12 -18.14
CA ILE A 122 22.98 1.28 -17.82
C ILE A 122 23.64 1.71 -16.50
N LEU A 123 23.74 0.81 -15.53
CA LEU A 123 24.39 1.07 -14.25
C LEU A 123 25.94 0.99 -14.31
N GLU A 124 26.52 0.79 -15.49
CA GLU A 124 27.96 0.66 -15.73
C GLU A 124 28.57 -0.57 -15.04
N LYS A 125 27.80 -1.65 -14.92
CA LYS A 125 28.19 -2.94 -14.32
C LYS A 125 28.03 -4.14 -15.28
N PRO A 126 28.59 -4.12 -16.50
CA PRO A 126 28.34 -5.17 -17.50
C PRO A 126 28.88 -6.56 -17.10
N ASP A 127 29.90 -6.61 -16.24
CA ASP A 127 30.52 -7.86 -15.78
C ASP A 127 29.85 -8.47 -14.54
N ALA A 128 28.78 -7.86 -14.02
CA ALA A 128 28.07 -8.38 -12.85
C ALA A 128 27.39 -9.72 -13.17
N SER A 129 27.54 -10.69 -12.26
CA SER A 129 26.96 -12.02 -12.38
C SER A 129 25.57 -12.16 -11.77
N GLU A 130 25.12 -11.14 -11.05
CA GLU A 130 23.83 -11.11 -10.34
C GLU A 130 23.23 -9.70 -10.38
N ILE A 131 21.91 -9.62 -10.23
CA ILE A 131 21.15 -8.37 -10.10
C ILE A 131 20.59 -8.26 -8.68
N HIS A 132 20.69 -7.07 -8.08
CA HIS A 132 20.20 -6.79 -6.73
C HIS A 132 18.96 -5.89 -6.74
N LEU A 133 18.20 -5.91 -5.64
CA LEU A 133 17.08 -4.98 -5.44
C LEU A 133 17.52 -3.50 -5.44
N GLU A 134 18.73 -3.23 -4.97
CA GLU A 134 19.31 -1.88 -4.93
C GLU A 134 19.59 -1.32 -6.33
N ASP A 135 19.93 -2.18 -7.30
CA ASP A 135 20.19 -1.77 -8.69
C ASP A 135 18.93 -1.15 -9.32
N LEU A 136 17.74 -1.64 -8.94
CA LEU A 136 16.45 -1.13 -9.42
C LEU A 136 15.97 0.12 -8.68
N SER A 137 16.73 0.60 -7.69
CA SER A 137 16.38 1.78 -6.89
C SER A 137 17.11 3.05 -7.38
N VAL A 138 18.01 2.94 -8.36
CA VAL A 138 18.83 4.05 -8.88
C VAL A 138 18.12 4.76 -10.05
N ASN A 139 16.94 5.32 -9.77
CA ASN A 139 16.08 5.95 -10.78
C ASN A 139 16.79 7.04 -11.59
N ASP A 140 17.66 7.84 -10.97
CA ASP A 140 18.39 8.93 -11.64
C ASP A 140 19.32 8.44 -12.76
N LYS A 141 19.81 7.19 -12.66
CA LYS A 141 20.61 6.56 -13.73
C LYS A 141 19.72 5.83 -14.74
N LEU A 142 18.73 5.08 -14.27
CA LEU A 142 17.86 4.26 -15.13
C LEU A 142 16.97 5.09 -16.06
N PHE A 143 16.61 6.30 -15.64
CA PHE A 143 15.72 7.20 -16.37
C PHE A 143 16.41 8.52 -16.71
N ALA A 144 17.71 8.48 -16.98
CA ALA A 144 18.46 9.65 -17.43
C ALA A 144 18.18 9.93 -18.92
N PRO A 145 18.09 11.20 -19.34
CA PRO A 145 17.75 11.56 -20.73
C PRO A 145 18.84 11.20 -21.75
N ASN A 146 20.04 10.83 -21.30
CA ASN A 146 21.18 10.45 -22.14
C ASN A 146 21.36 8.92 -22.25
N VAL A 147 20.37 8.15 -21.82
CA VAL A 147 20.40 6.68 -21.82
C VAL A 147 19.28 6.15 -22.71
N LEU A 148 19.64 5.21 -23.59
CA LEU A 148 18.70 4.42 -24.37
C LEU A 148 17.97 3.43 -23.46
N ASN A 149 16.68 3.67 -23.22
CA ASN A 149 15.89 3.05 -22.15
C ASN A 149 14.81 2.07 -22.65
N GLY A 150 14.71 1.87 -23.97
CA GLY A 150 13.80 0.95 -24.63
C GLY A 150 12.34 1.42 -24.71
N ASP A 151 12.04 2.70 -24.58
CA ASP A 151 10.67 3.23 -24.69
C ASP A 151 10.27 3.62 -26.13
N GLY A 152 11.23 3.55 -27.07
CA GLY A 152 11.03 3.87 -28.47
C GLY A 152 11.07 5.36 -28.79
N VAL A 153 11.49 6.19 -27.83
CA VAL A 153 11.71 7.62 -27.97
C VAL A 153 13.22 7.88 -27.93
N LEU A 154 13.71 8.68 -28.88
CA LEU A 154 15.12 9.06 -28.96
C LEU A 154 15.29 10.55 -28.57
N PRO A 155 15.72 10.86 -27.34
CA PRO A 155 16.15 12.20 -26.96
C PRO A 155 17.42 12.63 -27.70
N PRO A 156 17.59 13.93 -28.01
CA PRO A 156 18.84 14.46 -28.56
C PRO A 156 20.07 14.17 -27.68
N GLU A 157 19.89 14.07 -26.37
CA GLU A 157 20.95 13.85 -25.37
C GLU A 157 21.55 12.43 -25.46
N CYS A 158 20.82 11.45 -25.99
CA CYS A 158 21.33 10.10 -26.27
C CYS A 158 22.26 10.04 -27.49
N VAL A 159 22.28 11.09 -28.30
CA VAL A 159 23.00 11.12 -29.58
C VAL A 159 24.40 11.70 -29.37
N GLY A 160 25.43 10.86 -29.45
CA GLY A 160 26.83 11.29 -29.27
C GLY A 160 27.39 12.18 -30.40
N ASP A 161 26.82 12.14 -31.61
CA ASP A 161 27.19 13.00 -32.74
C ASP A 161 26.39 14.31 -32.68
N GLU A 162 27.05 15.43 -32.40
CA GLU A 162 26.42 16.75 -32.27
C GLU A 162 25.62 17.16 -33.51
N ALA A 163 26.07 16.76 -34.71
CA ALA A 163 25.37 17.08 -35.95
C ALA A 163 24.05 16.30 -36.06
N VAL A 164 24.07 15.02 -35.68
CA VAL A 164 22.86 14.17 -35.65
C VAL A 164 21.90 14.67 -34.56
N ALA A 165 22.42 15.03 -33.38
CA ALA A 165 21.62 15.59 -32.29
C ALA A 165 20.92 16.90 -32.69
N ALA A 166 21.59 17.75 -33.48
CA ALA A 166 20.99 18.97 -34.03
C ALA A 166 19.82 18.65 -34.97
N VAL A 167 19.94 17.63 -35.82
CA VAL A 167 18.84 17.18 -36.69
C VAL A 167 17.67 16.63 -35.86
N VAL A 168 17.93 15.88 -34.79
CA VAL A 168 16.86 15.42 -33.88
C VAL A 168 16.12 16.62 -33.27
N LYS A 169 16.83 17.69 -32.85
CA LYS A 169 16.20 18.92 -32.35
C LYS A 169 15.36 19.62 -33.42
N ASP A 170 15.82 19.65 -34.67
CA ASP A 170 15.06 20.18 -35.80
C ASP A 170 13.75 19.39 -36.01
N ILE A 171 13.82 18.05 -35.94
CA ILE A 171 12.64 17.17 -36.04
C ILE A 171 11.66 17.42 -34.89
N ILE A 172 12.15 17.58 -33.65
CA ILE A 172 11.31 17.90 -32.49
C ILE A 172 10.60 19.24 -32.69
N ALA A 173 11.31 20.27 -33.18
CA ALA A 173 10.73 21.57 -33.45
C ALA A 173 9.59 21.53 -34.49
N CYS A 174 9.71 20.64 -35.50
CA CYS A 174 8.69 20.47 -36.53
C CYS A 174 7.53 19.54 -36.15
N THR A 175 7.76 18.53 -35.31
CA THR A 175 6.75 17.49 -35.00
C THR A 175 6.13 17.63 -33.61
N GLY A 176 6.68 18.51 -32.77
CA GLY A 176 6.32 18.66 -31.35
C GLY A 176 6.98 17.65 -30.41
N GLY A 177 7.61 16.60 -30.94
CA GLY A 177 8.29 15.55 -30.18
C GLY A 177 7.35 14.70 -29.31
N SER A 178 7.89 13.61 -28.77
CA SER A 178 7.22 12.74 -27.80
C SER A 178 7.92 12.83 -26.45
N ASP A 179 7.18 12.62 -25.36
CA ASP A 179 7.76 12.57 -24.02
C ASP A 179 8.45 11.21 -23.80
N ASP A 180 9.75 11.26 -23.53
CA ASP A 180 10.55 10.13 -23.05
C ASP A 180 10.29 9.89 -21.56
N ILE A 181 10.54 8.67 -21.07
CA ILE A 181 10.37 8.33 -19.64
C ILE A 181 11.20 9.22 -18.69
N SER A 182 12.34 9.75 -19.12
CA SER A 182 13.13 10.73 -18.36
C SER A 182 12.44 12.09 -18.20
N GLY A 183 11.38 12.35 -18.97
CA GLY A 183 10.70 13.65 -19.09
C GLY A 183 11.31 14.58 -20.14
N ALA A 184 12.35 14.15 -20.86
CA ALA A 184 12.88 14.87 -22.01
C ALA A 184 11.97 14.71 -23.25
N LYS A 185 12.13 15.63 -24.22
CA LYS A 185 11.48 15.50 -25.52
C LYS A 185 12.40 14.76 -26.48
N GLY A 186 11.90 13.71 -27.10
CA GLY A 186 12.58 12.98 -28.15
C GLY A 186 11.71 12.77 -29.38
N ILE A 187 12.20 11.93 -30.30
CA ILE A 187 11.48 11.57 -31.52
C ILE A 187 11.24 10.06 -31.59
N THR A 188 10.15 9.68 -32.24
CA THR A 188 9.81 8.28 -32.55
C THR A 188 10.10 7.98 -34.02
N ARG A 189 10.08 6.69 -34.39
CA ARG A 189 10.16 6.23 -35.79
C ARG A 189 9.15 6.94 -36.70
N ALA A 190 7.91 7.03 -36.25
CA ALA A 190 6.83 7.65 -37.02
C ALA A 190 7.11 9.14 -37.27
N GLN A 191 7.65 9.86 -36.28
CA GLN A 191 8.02 11.28 -36.42
C GLN A 191 9.20 11.48 -37.37
N LEU A 192 10.19 10.57 -37.35
CA LEU A 192 11.27 10.59 -38.34
C LEU A 192 10.75 10.38 -39.76
N GLU A 193 9.91 9.37 -39.97
CA GLU A 193 9.32 9.05 -41.28
C GLU A 193 8.43 10.18 -41.80
N GLU A 194 7.62 10.78 -40.92
CA GLU A 194 6.79 11.95 -41.23
C GLU A 194 7.64 13.14 -41.64
N PHE A 195 8.69 13.45 -40.86
CA PHE A 195 9.62 14.52 -41.17
C PHE A 195 10.31 14.30 -42.52
N CYS A 196 10.84 13.11 -42.78
CA CYS A 196 11.50 12.78 -44.05
C CYS A 196 10.54 12.90 -45.24
N THR A 197 9.30 12.45 -45.07
CA THR A 197 8.26 12.56 -46.10
C THR A 197 7.94 14.03 -46.40
N ASN A 198 7.76 14.85 -45.37
CA ASN A 198 7.46 16.27 -45.49
C ASN A 198 8.62 17.08 -46.08
N ALA A 199 9.85 16.81 -45.63
CA ALA A 199 11.08 17.40 -46.14
C ALA A 199 11.29 17.08 -47.63
N LYS A 200 11.07 15.81 -48.00
CA LYS A 200 11.17 15.37 -49.40
C LYS A 200 10.10 16.00 -50.28
N ALA A 201 8.86 16.12 -49.81
CA ALA A 201 7.80 16.80 -50.54
C ALA A 201 8.15 18.27 -50.85
N LEU A 202 8.75 19.00 -49.89
CA LEU A 202 9.23 20.36 -50.11
C LEU A 202 10.38 20.43 -51.11
N LYS A 203 11.35 19.51 -51.00
CA LYS A 203 12.47 19.42 -51.95
C LYS A 203 11.98 19.11 -53.36
N ASP A 204 11.11 18.11 -53.50
CA ASP A 204 10.55 17.69 -54.78
C ASP A 204 9.71 18.82 -55.41
N TRP A 205 8.94 19.58 -54.63
CA TRP A 205 8.23 20.78 -55.09
C TRP A 205 9.20 21.85 -55.63
N ARG A 206 10.31 22.08 -54.92
CA ARG A 206 11.33 23.05 -55.34
C ARG A 206 12.05 22.60 -56.62
N GLU A 207 12.43 21.34 -56.72
CA GLU A 207 13.06 20.76 -57.91
C GLU A 207 12.12 20.71 -59.11
N ALA A 208 10.82 20.43 -58.89
CA ALA A 208 9.81 20.46 -59.95
C ALA A 208 9.70 21.87 -60.57
N GLY A 209 9.74 22.92 -59.75
CA GLY A 209 9.81 24.30 -60.24
C GLY A 209 11.09 24.57 -61.04
N ALA A 210 12.23 24.05 -60.60
CA ALA A 210 13.53 24.27 -61.24
C ALA A 210 13.65 23.57 -62.61
N LYS A 211 12.94 22.46 -62.84
CA LYS A 211 12.92 21.77 -64.14
C LYS A 211 12.17 22.56 -65.24
N ASP A 212 11.24 23.42 -64.86
CA ASP A 212 10.53 24.38 -65.74
C ASP A 212 11.26 25.74 -65.88
N ASP A 213 12.59 25.71 -65.68
CA ASP A 213 13.55 26.81 -65.49
C ASP A 213 13.26 28.13 -66.25
N PRO A 214 12.85 28.16 -67.54
CA PRO A 214 12.68 29.42 -68.25
C PRO A 214 11.44 30.25 -67.84
N LYS A 215 10.38 29.60 -67.30
CA LYS A 215 9.07 30.26 -67.09
C LYS A 215 8.75 30.55 -65.65
N ILE A 216 9.22 29.72 -64.72
CA ILE A 216 8.99 29.90 -63.27
C ILE A 216 10.10 30.75 -62.67
N PHE A 217 11.36 30.44 -63.00
CA PHE A 217 12.55 31.16 -62.50
C PHE A 217 13.15 32.09 -63.56
N PHE A 218 12.33 32.98 -64.11
CA PHE A 218 12.71 33.83 -65.25
C PHE A 218 13.88 34.82 -64.98
N LEU A 219 14.21 35.11 -63.72
CA LEU A 219 15.39 35.87 -63.30
C LEU A 219 16.47 35.00 -62.62
N LYS A 220 16.40 33.67 -62.77
CA LYS A 220 17.27 32.71 -62.07
C LYS A 220 17.21 32.94 -60.56
N ASP A 221 18.36 33.05 -59.89
CA ASP A 221 18.51 33.23 -58.44
C ASP A 221 17.78 34.47 -57.89
N ALA A 222 17.55 35.50 -58.71
CA ALA A 222 16.84 36.72 -58.28
C ALA A 222 15.31 36.57 -58.28
N THR A 223 14.76 35.48 -58.85
CA THR A 223 13.31 35.35 -59.05
C THR A 223 12.54 35.26 -57.74
N ASP A 224 13.07 34.60 -56.70
CA ASP A 224 12.38 34.50 -55.41
C ASP A 224 12.29 35.86 -54.71
N ALA A 225 13.37 36.64 -54.71
CA ALA A 225 13.38 37.99 -54.16
C ALA A 225 12.43 38.92 -54.93
N ALA A 226 12.41 38.78 -56.26
CA ALA A 226 11.49 39.50 -57.15
C ALA A 226 10.03 39.12 -56.88
N ALA A 227 9.72 37.83 -56.74
CA ALA A 227 8.38 37.32 -56.48
C ALA A 227 7.87 37.72 -55.10
N LYS A 228 8.71 37.64 -54.06
CA LYS A 228 8.37 38.14 -52.72
C LYS A 228 8.01 39.62 -52.74
N SER A 229 8.80 40.42 -53.46
CA SER A 229 8.55 41.87 -53.60
C SER A 229 7.30 42.17 -54.43
N PHE A 230 7.04 41.39 -55.48
CA PHE A 230 5.82 41.48 -56.30
C PHE A 230 4.57 41.12 -55.51
N MET A 231 4.55 39.97 -54.84
CA MET A 231 3.41 39.51 -54.03
C MET A 231 3.07 40.50 -52.92
N ALA A 232 4.08 41.14 -52.31
CA ALA A 232 3.88 42.13 -51.27
C ALA A 232 3.07 43.36 -51.73
N VAL A 233 3.22 43.81 -52.99
CA VAL A 233 2.57 45.02 -53.51
C VAL A 233 1.42 44.75 -54.48
N LYS A 234 1.26 43.50 -54.94
CA LYS A 234 0.33 43.12 -56.02
C LYS A 234 -1.09 43.62 -55.82
N ASP A 235 -1.68 43.31 -54.68
CA ASP A 235 -3.09 43.65 -54.42
C ASP A 235 -3.30 45.16 -54.34
N LYS A 236 -2.30 45.90 -53.82
CA LYS A 236 -2.34 47.35 -53.75
C LYS A 236 -2.16 48.04 -55.09
N ILE A 237 -1.29 47.52 -55.96
CA ILE A 237 -1.16 48.04 -57.32
C ILE A 237 -2.44 47.74 -58.12
N ASN A 238 -3.04 46.57 -57.93
CA ASN A 238 -4.33 46.22 -58.53
C ASN A 238 -5.48 47.13 -58.05
N ASP A 239 -5.55 47.42 -56.75
CA ASP A 239 -6.51 48.38 -56.18
C ASP A 239 -6.32 49.78 -56.79
N TYR A 240 -5.08 50.25 -56.94
CA TYR A 240 -4.79 51.55 -57.57
C TYR A 240 -5.34 51.63 -59.02
N TYR A 241 -5.05 50.63 -59.87
CA TYR A 241 -5.53 50.64 -61.25
C TYR A 241 -7.04 50.40 -61.36
N LEU A 242 -7.64 49.63 -60.45
CA LEU A 242 -9.09 49.49 -60.37
C LEU A 242 -9.76 50.83 -60.08
N ARG A 243 -9.23 51.62 -59.13
CA ARG A 243 -9.72 52.97 -58.84
C ARG A 243 -9.55 53.92 -60.02
N CYS A 244 -8.39 53.91 -60.69
CA CYS A 244 -8.17 54.70 -61.91
C CYS A 244 -9.15 54.33 -63.03
N SER A 245 -9.47 53.03 -63.18
CA SER A 245 -10.46 52.53 -64.15
C SER A 245 -11.89 52.95 -63.79
N LEU A 246 -12.28 52.87 -62.52
CA LEU A 246 -13.59 53.33 -62.04
C LEU A 246 -13.78 54.84 -62.25
N ILE A 247 -12.74 55.65 -62.03
CA ILE A 247 -12.74 57.10 -62.35
C ILE A 247 -12.90 57.34 -63.86
N SER A 248 -12.33 56.48 -64.70
CA SER A 248 -12.45 56.56 -66.16
C SER A 248 -13.85 56.15 -66.64
N TYR A 249 -14.48 55.19 -65.95
CA TYR A 249 -15.83 54.72 -66.24
C TYR A 249 -16.91 55.73 -65.80
N ASP A 250 -16.78 56.28 -64.60
CA ASP A 250 -17.64 57.33 -64.06
C ASP A 250 -16.80 58.38 -63.34
N ALA A 251 -16.75 59.59 -63.92
CA ALA A 251 -16.02 60.71 -63.37
C ALA A 251 -16.48 61.10 -61.95
N SER A 252 -17.73 60.78 -61.56
CA SER A 252 -18.25 61.03 -60.21
C SER A 252 -17.52 60.22 -59.13
N SER A 253 -16.94 59.07 -59.51
CA SER A 253 -16.13 58.21 -58.63
C SER A 253 -14.89 58.93 -58.09
N LYS A 254 -14.35 59.92 -58.81
CA LYS A 254 -13.18 60.70 -58.36
C LYS A 254 -13.49 61.47 -57.07
N GLU A 255 -14.66 62.10 -57.00
CA GLU A 255 -15.08 62.86 -55.80
C GLU A 255 -15.41 61.92 -54.63
N ILE A 256 -15.96 60.73 -54.92
CA ILE A 256 -16.24 59.71 -53.89
C ILE A 256 -14.93 59.18 -53.27
N PHE A 257 -13.94 58.84 -54.10
CA PHE A 257 -12.63 58.39 -53.61
C PHE A 257 -11.86 59.50 -52.91
N LYS A 258 -11.96 60.75 -53.40
CA LYS A 258 -11.33 61.90 -52.78
C LYS A 258 -11.94 62.23 -51.42
N ALA A 259 -13.27 62.27 -51.29
CA ALA A 259 -13.95 62.50 -50.01
C ALA A 259 -13.61 61.43 -48.97
N LYS A 260 -13.46 60.16 -49.39
CA LYS A 260 -13.00 59.06 -48.52
C LYS A 260 -11.50 59.12 -48.18
N THR A 261 -10.67 59.79 -48.98
CA THR A 261 -9.21 59.87 -48.76
C THR A 261 -8.85 61.14 -47.94
N ASP A 262 -9.50 62.27 -48.21
CA ASP A 262 -9.27 63.56 -47.54
C ASP A 262 -9.74 63.56 -46.06
N THR A 263 -10.58 62.61 -45.68
CA THR A 263 -11.06 62.41 -44.29
C THR A 263 -10.20 61.43 -43.47
N MET A 264 -9.16 60.82 -44.06
CA MET A 264 -8.39 59.73 -43.45
C MET A 264 -6.89 60.05 -43.22
N PHE A 265 -6.49 61.33 -43.16
CA PHE A 265 -5.13 61.70 -42.76
C PHE A 265 -5.01 61.97 -41.26
N LEU A 266 -6.14 62.27 -40.61
CA LEU A 266 -6.23 62.59 -39.20
C LEU A 266 -7.24 61.67 -38.51
N ASP A 267 -6.93 61.25 -37.30
CA ASP A 267 -7.82 60.46 -36.45
C ASP A 267 -9.01 61.28 -35.90
N GLU A 268 -9.85 60.64 -35.09
CA GLU A 268 -11.02 61.30 -34.47
C GLU A 268 -10.65 62.50 -33.56
N ASN A 269 -9.37 62.61 -33.16
CA ASN A 269 -8.83 63.69 -32.33
C ASN A 269 -8.12 64.78 -33.14
N GLY A 270 -7.93 64.58 -34.44
CA GLY A 270 -7.21 65.51 -35.31
C GLY A 270 -5.69 65.26 -35.39
N ASP A 271 -5.21 64.11 -34.92
CA ASP A 271 -3.80 63.69 -34.97
C ASP A 271 -3.50 62.83 -36.20
N LEU A 272 -2.27 62.84 -36.70
CA LEU A 272 -1.88 62.09 -37.89
C LEU A 272 -1.93 60.57 -37.66
N TYR A 273 -2.57 59.82 -38.56
CA TYR A 273 -2.61 58.35 -38.48
C TYR A 273 -1.22 57.69 -38.57
N ASP A 274 -1.07 56.53 -37.93
CA ASP A 274 0.12 55.69 -38.03
C ASP A 274 0.26 54.99 -39.41
N LEU A 275 1.38 54.29 -39.60
CA LEU A 275 1.67 53.61 -40.87
C LEU A 275 0.69 52.47 -41.19
N GLU A 276 0.08 51.81 -40.20
CA GLU A 276 -0.88 50.73 -40.43
C GLU A 276 -2.19 51.27 -41.00
N HIS A 277 -2.68 52.38 -40.47
CA HIS A 277 -3.87 53.07 -40.97
C HIS A 277 -3.61 53.72 -42.33
N LEU A 278 -2.44 54.35 -42.51
CA LEU A 278 -2.03 54.88 -43.81
C LEU A 278 -1.89 53.77 -44.86
N ALA A 279 -1.53 52.55 -44.47
CA ALA A 279 -1.45 51.42 -45.41
C ALA A 279 -2.79 51.07 -46.06
N LEU A 280 -3.94 51.46 -45.49
CA LEU A 280 -5.27 51.26 -46.07
C LEU A 280 -5.56 52.18 -47.26
N LEU A 281 -4.90 53.35 -47.32
CA LEU A 281 -5.06 54.32 -48.39
C LEU A 281 -4.46 53.82 -49.73
N PRO A 282 -4.88 54.39 -50.88
CA PRO A 282 -4.29 54.04 -52.17
C PRO A 282 -2.80 54.39 -52.22
N LEU A 283 -2.05 53.70 -53.10
CA LEU A 283 -0.60 53.89 -53.25
C LEU A 283 -0.21 55.31 -53.69
N ALA A 284 -1.04 55.94 -54.51
CA ALA A 284 -0.89 57.32 -54.99
C ALA A 284 -2.27 57.91 -55.31
N MET A 285 -2.35 59.20 -55.58
CA MET A 285 -3.60 59.82 -56.02
C MET A 285 -4.06 59.26 -57.38
N CYS A 286 -5.22 58.63 -57.38
CA CYS A 286 -5.82 58.00 -58.57
C CYS A 286 -6.47 59.04 -59.50
N GLU A 287 -6.19 58.96 -60.80
CA GLU A 287 -6.87 59.73 -61.85
C GLU A 287 -7.06 58.87 -63.10
N ALA A 288 -8.00 59.25 -63.98
CA ALA A 288 -8.27 58.51 -65.21
C ALA A 288 -7.00 58.30 -66.06
N GLY A 289 -6.66 57.04 -66.35
CA GLY A 289 -5.50 56.67 -67.17
C GLY A 289 -4.12 56.99 -66.59
N LYS A 290 -4.00 57.36 -65.31
CA LYS A 290 -2.74 57.84 -64.71
C LYS A 290 -1.78 56.70 -64.35
N PRO A 291 -0.52 56.72 -64.83
CA PRO A 291 0.49 55.73 -64.44
C PRO A 291 0.87 55.88 -62.96
N LEU A 292 1.18 54.77 -62.29
CA LEU A 292 1.59 54.73 -60.88
C LEU A 292 3.02 55.28 -60.72
N PRO A 293 3.25 56.38 -59.97
CA PRO A 293 4.59 56.93 -59.76
C PRO A 293 5.42 56.05 -58.81
N PHE A 294 6.74 56.04 -59.00
CA PHE A 294 7.68 55.37 -58.06
C PHE A 294 8.35 56.33 -57.05
N ASP A 295 8.14 57.64 -57.20
CA ASP A 295 8.81 58.68 -56.41
C ASP A 295 7.84 59.39 -55.42
N GLY A 296 8.26 60.53 -54.85
CA GLY A 296 7.75 61.17 -53.61
C GLY A 296 6.25 61.48 -53.45
N THR A 297 5.41 61.13 -54.42
CA THR A 297 3.94 61.16 -54.31
C THR A 297 3.32 59.83 -53.85
N LEU A 298 4.15 58.85 -53.46
CA LEU A 298 3.70 57.57 -52.92
C LEU A 298 3.30 57.65 -51.45
N ASN A 299 2.31 56.82 -51.09
CA ASN A 299 1.89 56.58 -49.73
C ASN A 299 3.08 56.17 -48.84
N PRO A 300 3.36 56.91 -47.75
CA PRO A 300 4.48 56.63 -46.84
C PRO A 300 4.55 55.18 -46.36
N ALA A 301 3.42 54.55 -46.09
CA ALA A 301 3.34 53.18 -45.55
C ALA A 301 3.81 52.09 -46.53
N TRP A 302 3.87 52.41 -47.83
CA TRP A 302 4.23 51.46 -48.89
C TRP A 302 5.56 51.79 -49.57
N ARG A 303 6.27 52.85 -49.14
CA ARG A 303 7.50 53.31 -49.84
C ARG A 303 8.58 52.25 -49.88
N GLU A 304 8.82 51.56 -48.76
CA GLU A 304 9.87 50.54 -48.65
C GLU A 304 9.56 49.31 -49.52
N GLN A 305 8.31 48.85 -49.51
CA GLN A 305 7.84 47.72 -50.32
C GLN A 305 7.83 48.09 -51.81
N MET A 306 7.41 49.30 -52.16
CA MET A 306 7.45 49.80 -53.53
C MET A 306 8.89 50.02 -54.03
N GLN A 307 9.81 50.44 -53.16
CA GLN A 307 11.24 50.52 -53.47
C GLN A 307 11.84 49.13 -53.68
N SER A 308 11.54 48.17 -52.80
CA SER A 308 11.97 46.77 -52.95
C SER A 308 11.42 46.16 -54.24
N PHE A 309 10.16 46.45 -54.58
CA PHE A 309 9.57 46.06 -55.86
C PHE A 309 10.26 46.72 -57.06
N LYS A 310 10.60 48.01 -56.97
CA LYS A 310 11.35 48.71 -58.01
C LYS A 310 12.74 48.09 -58.22
N GLU A 311 13.44 47.77 -57.14
CA GLU A 311 14.78 47.20 -57.16
C GLU A 311 14.80 45.75 -57.66
N ASN A 312 13.92 44.90 -57.15
CA ASN A 312 13.93 43.47 -57.40
C ASN A 312 13.14 43.05 -58.65
N VAL A 313 12.20 43.87 -59.14
CA VAL A 313 11.34 43.51 -60.29
C VAL A 313 11.56 44.47 -61.47
N ILE A 314 11.39 45.77 -61.24
CA ILE A 314 11.36 46.76 -62.33
C ILE A 314 12.73 46.90 -63.01
N LYS A 315 13.82 47.00 -62.23
CA LYS A 315 15.19 47.11 -62.77
C LYS A 315 15.59 45.91 -63.64
N HIS A 316 15.03 44.74 -63.37
CA HIS A 316 15.37 43.51 -64.09
C HIS A 316 14.50 43.30 -65.35
N LEU A 317 13.28 43.82 -65.38
CA LEU A 317 12.35 43.65 -66.50
C LEU A 317 12.39 44.78 -67.54
N PHE A 318 12.90 45.97 -67.18
CA PHE A 318 12.95 47.13 -68.06
C PHE A 318 14.38 47.71 -68.15
N GLU A 319 14.86 47.95 -69.38
CA GLU A 319 16.24 48.42 -69.66
C GLU A 319 16.53 49.87 -69.23
N LYS A 320 15.50 50.65 -68.88
CA LYS A 320 15.61 52.04 -68.42
C LYS A 320 14.85 52.21 -67.12
N ASP A 321 15.40 53.00 -66.20
CA ASP A 321 14.71 53.38 -64.97
C ASP A 321 13.42 54.13 -65.32
N ILE A 322 12.28 53.53 -65.02
CA ILE A 322 10.98 54.10 -65.29
C ILE A 322 10.52 54.92 -64.07
N ALA A 323 10.16 56.19 -64.30
CA ALA A 323 9.65 57.07 -63.25
C ALA A 323 8.22 56.70 -62.81
N SER A 324 7.47 55.99 -63.66
CA SER A 324 6.12 55.55 -63.38
C SER A 324 5.77 54.26 -64.13
N LEU A 325 4.96 53.41 -63.53
CA LEU A 325 4.44 52.17 -64.11
C LEU A 325 3.11 52.46 -64.83
N SER A 326 2.94 51.98 -66.06
CA SER A 326 1.64 52.03 -66.76
C SER A 326 0.82 50.76 -66.46
N GLU A 327 -0.51 50.83 -66.58
CA GLU A 327 -1.37 49.65 -66.36
C GLU A 327 -1.00 48.51 -67.32
N GLY A 328 -0.73 48.81 -68.60
CA GLY A 328 -0.30 47.82 -69.58
C GLY A 328 1.02 47.13 -69.23
N ASN A 329 1.97 47.85 -68.62
CA ASN A 329 3.22 47.26 -68.13
C ASN A 329 2.98 46.45 -66.84
N TRP A 330 2.08 46.89 -65.96
CA TRP A 330 1.68 46.14 -64.77
C TRP A 330 1.07 44.79 -65.14
N ARG A 331 0.11 44.75 -66.08
CA ARG A 331 -0.49 43.48 -66.56
C ARG A 331 0.55 42.51 -67.12
N LYS A 332 1.57 43.00 -67.82
CA LYS A 332 2.69 42.16 -68.30
C LYS A 332 3.52 41.60 -67.15
N ILE A 333 3.78 42.39 -66.10
CA ILE A 333 4.47 41.90 -64.89
C ILE A 333 3.64 40.80 -64.22
N GLU A 334 2.32 40.98 -64.10
CA GLU A 334 1.43 39.94 -63.58
C GLU A 334 1.48 38.66 -64.42
N GLU A 335 1.56 38.77 -65.76
CA GLU A 335 1.72 37.63 -66.65
C GLU A 335 3.06 36.90 -66.45
N PHE A 336 4.15 37.62 -66.22
CA PHE A 336 5.47 37.02 -65.92
C PHE A 336 5.48 36.24 -64.60
N PHE A 337 4.80 36.73 -63.56
CA PHE A 337 4.75 36.05 -62.25
C PHE A 337 3.68 34.96 -62.16
N LYS A 338 2.71 34.90 -63.07
CA LYS A 338 1.61 33.91 -63.02
C LYS A 338 2.08 32.45 -62.93
N PRO A 339 3.12 31.99 -63.67
CA PRO A 339 3.68 30.65 -63.48
C PRO A 339 4.27 30.44 -62.08
N TYR A 340 5.00 31.44 -61.56
CA TYR A 340 5.57 31.41 -60.21
C TYR A 340 4.49 31.35 -59.14
N GLU A 341 3.42 32.14 -59.25
CA GLU A 341 2.31 32.12 -58.27
C GLU A 341 1.59 30.78 -58.24
N ASN A 342 1.36 30.15 -59.40
CA ASN A 342 0.73 28.84 -59.46
C ASN A 342 1.62 27.76 -58.84
N TRP A 343 2.94 27.83 -59.08
CA TRP A 343 3.91 26.95 -58.45
C TRP A 343 4.00 27.20 -56.94
N TYR A 344 4.04 28.46 -56.49
CA TYR A 344 4.10 28.84 -55.09
C TYR A 344 2.86 28.40 -54.31
N LYS A 345 1.66 28.51 -54.90
CA LYS A 345 0.42 27.97 -54.32
C LYS A 345 0.37 26.46 -54.20
N ALA A 346 1.19 25.75 -54.98
CA ALA A 346 1.32 24.30 -54.90
C ALA A 346 2.37 23.86 -53.87
N MET A 347 2.98 24.80 -53.12
CA MET A 347 3.91 24.49 -52.03
C MET A 347 3.19 23.67 -50.96
N PRO A 348 3.75 22.51 -50.55
CA PRO A 348 3.24 21.77 -49.42
C PRO A 348 3.25 22.64 -48.14
N GLU A 349 2.08 22.83 -47.53
CA GLU A 349 1.97 23.45 -46.21
C GLU A 349 2.26 22.38 -45.16
N ASN A 350 3.49 22.37 -44.64
CA ASN A 350 3.88 21.51 -43.52
C ASN A 350 4.86 22.24 -42.58
N GLU A 351 4.95 21.79 -41.33
CA GLU A 351 5.76 22.40 -40.26
C GLU A 351 7.27 22.42 -40.56
N VAL A 352 7.72 21.61 -41.53
CA VAL A 352 9.12 21.56 -41.99
C VAL A 352 9.51 22.81 -42.79
N SER A 353 8.53 23.53 -43.36
CA SER A 353 8.76 24.75 -44.14
C SER A 353 9.50 25.84 -43.34
N GLY A 354 9.36 25.86 -42.02
CA GLY A 354 10.03 26.82 -41.13
C GLY A 354 11.56 26.66 -41.04
N LEU A 355 12.12 25.49 -41.39
CA LEU A 355 13.57 25.25 -41.35
C LEU A 355 14.33 25.90 -42.53
N GLY A 356 13.62 26.22 -43.61
CA GLY A 356 14.22 26.70 -44.85
C GLY A 356 14.83 25.61 -45.73
N LEU A 357 14.84 25.85 -47.04
CA LEU A 357 15.25 24.86 -48.04
C LEU A 357 16.72 24.45 -47.94
N ASP A 358 17.61 25.36 -47.54
CA ASP A 358 19.04 25.06 -47.41
C ASP A 358 19.29 24.02 -46.32
N ARG A 359 18.64 24.17 -45.16
CA ARG A 359 18.72 23.21 -44.05
C ARG A 359 18.07 21.88 -44.41
N ILE A 360 16.92 21.89 -45.07
CA ILE A 360 16.27 20.67 -45.57
C ILE A 360 17.18 19.90 -46.54
N ASN A 361 17.85 20.61 -47.46
CA ASN A 361 18.77 19.99 -48.41
C ASN A 361 20.01 19.42 -47.71
N GLU A 362 20.55 20.11 -46.71
CA GLU A 362 21.64 19.61 -45.87
C GLU A 362 21.22 18.31 -45.17
N ILE A 363 20.04 18.29 -44.53
CA ILE A 363 19.55 17.11 -43.80
C ILE A 363 19.33 15.92 -44.74
N LEU A 364 18.68 16.14 -45.88
CA LEU A 364 18.38 15.08 -46.85
C LEU A 364 19.62 14.55 -47.59
N SER A 365 20.69 15.34 -47.69
CA SER A 365 21.94 14.92 -48.35
C SER A 365 22.99 14.35 -47.39
N GLY A 366 22.89 14.66 -46.10
CA GLY A 366 23.84 14.25 -45.07
C GLY A 366 23.68 12.82 -44.55
N GLY A 367 22.67 12.07 -45.00
CA GLY A 367 22.42 10.69 -44.55
C GLY A 367 22.03 10.58 -43.07
N TYR A 368 21.49 11.66 -42.49
CA TYR A 368 21.09 11.69 -41.09
C TYR A 368 19.89 10.78 -40.81
N ASP A 369 19.02 10.57 -41.79
CA ASP A 369 17.89 9.64 -41.74
C ASP A 369 18.35 8.22 -41.37
N GLN A 370 19.39 7.72 -42.03
CA GLN A 370 19.93 6.39 -41.80
C GLN A 370 20.60 6.29 -40.43
N LYS A 371 21.33 7.32 -40.01
CA LYS A 371 21.97 7.37 -38.68
C LYS A 371 20.94 7.39 -37.55
N ILE A 372 19.91 8.23 -37.67
CA ILE A 372 18.84 8.32 -36.67
C ILE A 372 18.02 7.02 -36.67
N ALA A 373 17.71 6.44 -37.83
CA ALA A 373 17.03 5.16 -37.91
C ALA A 373 17.81 4.03 -37.23
N ALA A 374 19.14 3.99 -37.37
CA ALA A 374 19.97 3.01 -36.68
C ALA A 374 19.97 3.18 -35.15
N LEU A 375 19.93 4.44 -34.66
CA LEU A 375 19.79 4.70 -33.22
C LEU A 375 18.41 4.32 -32.69
N LEU A 376 17.35 4.55 -33.48
CA LEU A 376 16.00 4.08 -33.14
C LEU A 376 15.89 2.55 -33.20
N ASP A 377 16.60 1.88 -34.12
CA ASP A 377 16.68 0.41 -34.15
C ASP A 377 17.33 -0.12 -32.87
N GLU A 378 18.40 0.53 -32.39
CA GLU A 378 19.04 0.18 -31.13
C GLU A 378 18.09 0.41 -29.94
N GLU A 379 17.42 1.55 -29.89
CA GLU A 379 16.43 1.91 -28.86
C GLU A 379 15.28 0.89 -28.80
N GLU A 380 14.63 0.62 -29.93
CA GLU A 380 13.51 -0.31 -30.02
C GLU A 380 13.92 -1.78 -29.76
N SER A 381 15.21 -2.11 -29.91
CA SER A 381 15.73 -3.44 -29.59
C SER A 381 15.97 -3.66 -28.10
N ARG A 382 16.02 -2.59 -27.30
CA ARG A 382 16.25 -2.66 -25.87
C ARG A 382 14.95 -2.94 -25.12
N PRO A 383 15.00 -3.68 -24.00
CA PRO A 383 13.84 -3.84 -23.13
C PRO A 383 13.36 -2.48 -22.62
N PRO A 384 12.04 -2.20 -22.62
CA PRO A 384 11.50 -1.01 -21.97
C PRO A 384 11.82 -1.03 -20.46
N ILE A 385 12.82 -0.27 -20.03
CA ILE A 385 13.46 -0.39 -18.71
C ILE A 385 12.47 -0.11 -17.58
N ALA A 386 11.50 0.79 -17.76
CA ALA A 386 10.47 1.04 -16.75
C ALA A 386 9.61 -0.20 -16.48
N LEU A 387 9.14 -0.88 -17.53
CA LEU A 387 8.31 -2.08 -17.40
C LEU A 387 9.15 -3.28 -16.92
N ALA A 388 10.35 -3.42 -17.47
CA ALA A 388 11.30 -4.45 -17.09
C ALA A 388 11.70 -4.34 -15.60
N SER A 389 11.95 -3.12 -15.11
CA SER A 389 12.31 -2.88 -13.70
C SER A 389 11.19 -3.26 -12.74
N VAL A 390 9.92 -3.03 -13.10
CA VAL A 390 8.77 -3.46 -12.29
C VAL A 390 8.72 -4.99 -12.16
N GLU A 391 8.90 -5.70 -13.27
CA GLU A 391 8.89 -7.18 -13.27
C GLU A 391 10.12 -7.78 -12.56
N LEU A 392 11.32 -7.24 -12.82
CA LEU A 392 12.55 -7.65 -12.11
C LEU A 392 12.44 -7.39 -10.60
N LYS A 393 11.84 -6.26 -10.21
CA LYS A 393 11.60 -5.95 -8.80
C LYS A 393 10.66 -6.96 -8.16
N LYS A 394 9.58 -7.35 -8.86
CA LYS A 394 8.69 -8.43 -8.41
C LYS A 394 9.47 -9.74 -8.23
N MET A 395 10.32 -10.13 -9.19
CA MET A 395 11.16 -11.33 -9.05
C MET A 395 12.06 -11.27 -7.81
N LEU A 396 12.74 -10.15 -7.58
CA LEU A 396 13.64 -9.97 -6.44
C LEU A 396 12.90 -9.99 -5.10
N LEU A 397 11.70 -9.39 -5.02
CA LEU A 397 10.84 -9.45 -3.84
C LEU A 397 10.36 -10.88 -3.55
N LEU A 398 9.98 -11.63 -4.59
CA LEU A 398 9.63 -13.05 -4.44
C LEU A 398 10.83 -13.87 -3.96
N ARG A 399 12.01 -13.64 -4.55
CA ARG A 399 13.27 -14.27 -4.13
C ARG A 399 13.59 -14.04 -2.65
N ARG A 400 13.36 -12.82 -2.16
CA ARG A 400 13.68 -12.41 -0.79
C ARG A 400 12.68 -12.93 0.23
N ASP A 401 11.40 -12.83 -0.08
CA ASP A 401 10.35 -12.88 0.95
C ASP A 401 9.35 -14.03 0.79
N PHE A 402 9.25 -14.66 -0.40
CA PHE A 402 8.16 -15.60 -0.69
C PHE A 402 8.17 -16.84 0.21
N LEU A 403 9.35 -17.40 0.51
CA LEU A 403 9.45 -18.56 1.40
C LEU A 403 8.98 -18.24 2.83
N GLU A 404 9.36 -17.08 3.37
CA GLU A 404 8.92 -16.61 4.70
C GLU A 404 7.40 -16.42 4.72
N LEU A 405 6.83 -15.83 3.65
CA LEU A 405 5.38 -15.72 3.50
C LEU A 405 4.71 -17.10 3.52
N LEU A 406 5.21 -18.05 2.74
CA LEU A 406 4.62 -19.39 2.66
C LEU A 406 4.67 -20.12 4.01
N LYS A 407 5.79 -20.03 4.75
CA LYS A 407 5.91 -20.57 6.11
C LYS A 407 4.94 -19.93 7.10
N ASN A 408 4.56 -18.68 6.88
CA ASN A 408 3.61 -17.95 7.72
C ASN A 408 2.17 -17.93 7.19
N PHE A 409 1.90 -18.49 6.02
CA PHE A 409 0.57 -18.47 5.39
C PHE A 409 0.02 -19.88 5.22
N VAL A 410 0.81 -20.79 4.63
CA VAL A 410 0.41 -22.18 4.37
C VAL A 410 0.46 -22.99 5.66
N SER A 411 1.57 -22.89 6.39
CA SER A 411 1.89 -23.82 7.48
C SER A 411 2.01 -23.18 8.86
N PHE A 412 2.07 -21.86 9.00
CA PHE A 412 2.36 -21.19 10.28
C PHE A 412 3.56 -21.81 11.02
N GLU A 413 4.55 -22.32 10.28
CA GLU A 413 5.68 -23.08 10.83
C GLU A 413 6.45 -22.24 11.84
N GLU A 414 6.70 -20.97 11.52
CA GLU A 414 7.44 -20.04 12.38
C GLU A 414 6.68 -19.72 13.69
N PHE A 415 5.35 -19.72 13.68
CA PHE A 415 4.57 -19.51 14.91
C PHE A 415 4.65 -20.71 15.87
N TYR A 416 4.75 -21.92 15.32
CA TYR A 416 4.79 -23.15 16.11
C TYR A 416 6.20 -23.62 16.45
N THR A 417 7.23 -23.01 15.86
CA THR A 417 8.64 -23.28 16.15
C THR A 417 9.12 -22.39 17.30
N LEU A 418 9.69 -23.00 18.34
CA LEU A 418 10.16 -22.26 19.51
C LEU A 418 11.38 -21.39 19.15
N GLY A 419 11.29 -20.09 19.46
CA GLY A 419 12.38 -19.13 19.26
C GLY A 419 12.29 -18.34 17.95
N GLU A 420 11.38 -18.70 17.05
CA GLU A 420 11.03 -17.91 15.86
C GLU A 420 9.84 -16.99 16.16
N MET A 421 9.71 -15.91 15.40
CA MET A 421 8.57 -14.99 15.47
C MET A 421 7.88 -14.97 14.11
N ALA A 422 6.59 -15.29 14.10
CA ALA A 422 5.78 -15.22 12.91
C ALA A 422 5.58 -13.77 12.43
N ILE A 423 5.24 -13.59 11.15
CA ILE A 423 5.09 -12.26 10.54
C ILE A 423 3.99 -11.39 11.17
N PHE A 424 3.05 -11.98 11.92
CA PHE A 424 2.01 -11.22 12.64
C PHE A 424 2.42 -10.84 14.08
N GLN A 425 3.59 -11.26 14.56
CA GLN A 425 4.12 -10.90 15.87
C GLN A 425 4.96 -9.63 15.79
N CYS A 426 4.51 -8.56 16.43
CA CYS A 426 5.13 -7.24 16.32
C CYS A 426 6.23 -6.93 17.35
N GLY A 427 6.44 -7.79 18.35
CA GLY A 427 7.46 -7.59 19.38
C GLY A 427 7.05 -8.16 20.74
N THR A 428 7.68 -7.63 21.80
CA THR A 428 7.54 -8.12 23.16
C THR A 428 7.04 -7.04 24.12
N LEU A 429 5.97 -7.34 24.86
CA LEU A 429 5.43 -6.49 25.93
C LEU A 429 5.93 -6.96 27.30
N TYR A 430 6.57 -6.07 28.05
CA TYR A 430 6.94 -6.25 29.45
C TYR A 430 5.89 -5.62 30.37
N LEU A 431 5.27 -6.45 31.23
CA LEU A 431 4.18 -6.02 32.09
C LEU A 431 4.12 -6.85 33.38
N ASP A 432 4.06 -6.18 34.54
CA ASP A 432 3.89 -6.84 35.86
C ASP A 432 4.83 -8.05 36.07
N GLY A 433 6.12 -7.85 35.78
CA GLY A 433 7.17 -8.84 35.97
C GLY A 433 7.14 -10.02 34.99
N ARG A 434 6.51 -9.89 33.83
CA ARG A 434 6.55 -10.90 32.75
C ARG A 434 6.87 -10.24 31.41
N SER A 435 7.31 -11.05 30.45
CA SER A 435 7.32 -10.69 29.04
C SER A 435 6.24 -11.47 28.29
N CYS A 436 5.61 -10.83 27.30
CA CYS A 436 4.58 -11.38 26.44
C CYS A 436 5.05 -11.27 24.99
N ASP A 437 5.23 -12.40 24.32
CA ASP A 437 5.86 -12.45 22.98
C ASP A 437 4.84 -12.61 21.84
N LEU A 438 3.59 -12.94 22.15
CA LEU A 438 2.50 -12.82 21.20
C LEU A 438 1.85 -11.44 21.35
N CYS A 439 2.42 -10.47 20.63
CA CYS A 439 1.86 -9.13 20.44
C CYS A 439 1.51 -8.93 18.98
N LEU A 440 0.34 -8.36 18.68
CA LEU A 440 -0.10 -8.04 17.33
C LEU A 440 -0.42 -6.55 17.21
N LYS A 441 -0.11 -5.94 16.06
CA LYS A 441 -0.58 -4.59 15.72
C LYS A 441 -2.08 -4.63 15.50
N VAL A 442 -2.79 -3.68 16.09
CA VAL A 442 -4.25 -3.56 16.00
C VAL A 442 -4.60 -2.18 15.45
N LEU A 443 -5.46 -2.11 14.43
CA LEU A 443 -5.91 -0.83 13.88
C LEU A 443 -7.07 -0.23 14.69
N ASP A 444 -7.94 -1.07 15.24
CA ASP A 444 -9.11 -0.67 16.02
C ASP A 444 -9.36 -1.67 17.16
N ILE A 445 -9.02 -1.26 18.40
CA ILE A 445 -9.19 -2.08 19.61
C ILE A 445 -10.66 -2.44 19.89
N ALA A 446 -11.60 -1.56 19.52
CA ALA A 446 -13.01 -1.79 19.78
C ALA A 446 -13.53 -2.92 18.88
N LYS A 447 -13.31 -2.81 17.56
CA LYS A 447 -13.67 -3.83 16.58
C LYS A 447 -12.91 -5.12 16.80
N HIS A 448 -11.60 -5.04 17.03
CA HIS A 448 -10.79 -6.24 17.21
C HIS A 448 -11.21 -7.04 18.45
N GLY A 449 -11.56 -6.36 19.54
CA GLY A 449 -11.89 -7.02 20.80
C GLY A 449 -13.22 -7.78 20.80
N THR A 450 -14.14 -7.55 19.86
CA THR A 450 -15.41 -8.30 19.79
C THR A 450 -15.17 -9.71 19.27
N MET A 451 -14.41 -9.85 18.18
CA MET A 451 -14.08 -11.14 17.58
C MET A 451 -13.00 -11.87 18.38
N ALA A 452 -11.97 -11.17 18.85
CA ALA A 452 -10.90 -11.77 19.64
C ALA A 452 -11.37 -12.34 20.99
N ALA A 453 -12.52 -11.90 21.53
CA ALA A 453 -13.10 -12.49 22.74
C ALA A 453 -13.45 -13.98 22.57
N LEU A 454 -13.68 -14.44 21.33
CA LEU A 454 -13.99 -15.84 21.02
C LEU A 454 -12.76 -16.77 21.15
N SER A 455 -11.54 -16.22 21.14
CA SER A 455 -10.26 -16.94 21.23
C SER A 455 -10.04 -17.72 22.53
N GLN A 456 -10.84 -17.46 23.57
CA GLN A 456 -10.64 -17.93 24.95
C GLN A 456 -9.27 -17.54 25.56
N CYS A 457 -8.56 -16.59 24.96
CA CYS A 457 -7.30 -16.08 25.44
C CYS A 457 -7.50 -14.90 26.39
N PHE A 458 -6.60 -14.73 27.37
CA PHE A 458 -6.54 -13.49 28.16
C PHE A 458 -5.71 -12.50 27.36
N LEU A 459 -6.35 -11.41 26.92
CA LEU A 459 -5.73 -10.42 26.04
C LEU A 459 -5.71 -9.07 26.74
N VAL A 460 -4.59 -8.37 26.62
CA VAL A 460 -4.46 -6.96 27.02
C VAL A 460 -4.23 -6.12 25.78
N TYR A 461 -4.99 -5.04 25.66
CA TYR A 461 -4.81 -4.05 24.60
C TYR A 461 -4.09 -2.86 25.18
N CYS A 462 -3.03 -2.42 24.50
CA CYS A 462 -2.21 -1.29 24.94
C CYS A 462 -2.14 -0.22 23.86
N ASP A 463 -2.28 1.03 24.27
CA ASP A 463 -1.84 2.18 23.48
C ASP A 463 -0.34 2.37 23.74
N CYS A 464 0.44 2.40 22.68
CA CYS A 464 1.89 2.51 22.73
C CYS A 464 2.35 3.83 22.12
N THR A 465 3.20 4.58 22.81
CA THR A 465 3.79 5.84 22.33
C THR A 465 5.31 5.71 22.27
N LYS A 466 5.91 6.05 21.12
CA LYS A 466 7.35 5.88 20.92
C LYS A 466 8.14 6.80 21.84
N ARG A 467 9.18 6.26 22.47
CA ARG A 467 10.07 7.06 23.30
C ARG A 467 10.84 8.06 22.43
N GLY A 468 10.79 9.34 22.81
CA GLY A 468 11.47 10.42 22.08
C GLY A 468 10.67 11.03 20.91
N SER A 469 9.52 10.46 20.56
CA SER A 469 8.61 11.01 19.54
C SER A 469 7.15 10.83 19.97
N ASN A 470 6.53 11.90 20.47
CA ASN A 470 5.14 11.86 20.94
C ASN A 470 4.10 11.76 19.81
N SER A 471 4.53 11.86 18.54
CA SER A 471 3.66 11.76 17.37
C SER A 471 3.46 10.32 16.89
N GLU A 472 4.42 9.44 17.12
CA GLU A 472 4.33 8.04 16.70
C GLU A 472 3.58 7.22 17.76
N LYS A 473 2.40 6.73 17.38
CA LYS A 473 1.54 5.90 18.21
C LYS A 473 1.20 4.61 17.49
N MET A 474 1.10 3.53 18.24
CA MET A 474 0.53 2.28 17.75
C MET A 474 -0.37 1.65 18.81
N GLN A 475 -1.26 0.77 18.37
CA GLN A 475 -2.08 -0.03 19.27
C GLN A 475 -1.71 -1.49 19.10
N ILE A 476 -1.59 -2.20 20.23
CA ILE A 476 -1.25 -3.62 20.22
C ILE A 476 -2.24 -4.44 21.03
N ALA A 477 -2.39 -5.72 20.67
CA ALA A 477 -3.00 -6.76 21.50
C ALA A 477 -1.93 -7.76 21.91
N ALA A 478 -1.77 -7.96 23.21
CA ALA A 478 -0.81 -8.92 23.77
C ALA A 478 -1.51 -10.07 24.52
N LEU A 479 -1.02 -11.29 24.32
CA LEU A 479 -1.47 -12.47 25.04
C LEU A 479 -0.81 -12.57 26.42
N ILE A 480 -1.60 -12.81 27.45
CA ILE A 480 -1.12 -13.26 28.76
C ILE A 480 -1.56 -14.70 28.99
N SER A 481 -0.65 -15.64 28.75
CA SER A 481 -0.94 -17.08 28.86
C SER A 481 -0.34 -17.75 30.09
N ASN A 482 0.47 -17.02 30.88
CA ASN A 482 1.08 -17.51 32.12
C ASN A 482 1.11 -16.43 33.23
N GLY A 483 1.26 -16.86 34.49
CA GLY A 483 1.38 -15.95 35.65
C GLY A 483 0.08 -15.65 36.42
N ASN A 484 0.05 -14.49 37.10
CA ASN A 484 -1.08 -14.00 37.88
C ASN A 484 -1.72 -12.76 37.23
N THR A 485 -3.05 -12.71 37.13
CA THR A 485 -3.80 -11.59 36.56
C THR A 485 -4.26 -10.52 37.57
N ASP A 486 -4.03 -10.70 38.87
CA ASP A 486 -4.57 -9.81 39.93
C ASP A 486 -4.21 -8.33 39.78
N ASN A 487 -3.06 -8.07 39.16
CA ASN A 487 -2.43 -6.77 39.03
C ASN A 487 -2.56 -6.18 37.61
N ILE A 488 -3.26 -6.87 36.71
CA ILE A 488 -3.46 -6.48 35.33
C ILE A 488 -4.77 -5.70 35.26
N ILE A 489 -4.67 -4.37 35.27
CA ILE A 489 -5.80 -3.44 35.30
C ILE A 489 -5.64 -2.40 34.20
N VAL A 490 -6.76 -1.88 33.71
CA VAL A 490 -6.77 -0.76 32.76
C VAL A 490 -6.09 0.45 33.40
N GLY A 491 -5.27 1.16 32.61
CA GLY A 491 -4.45 2.29 33.05
C GLY A 491 -3.07 1.90 33.58
N ARG A 492 -2.73 0.60 33.65
CA ARG A 492 -1.39 0.17 34.03
C ARG A 492 -0.39 0.38 32.89
N ASN A 493 0.78 0.91 33.23
CA ASN A 493 1.87 1.10 32.29
C ASN A 493 2.76 -0.16 32.20
N GLY A 494 3.29 -0.40 31.02
CA GLY A 494 4.26 -1.42 30.66
C GLY A 494 5.23 -0.87 29.61
N MET A 495 6.14 -1.74 29.16
CA MET A 495 7.15 -1.39 28.17
C MET A 495 7.02 -2.31 26.98
N PHE A 496 6.85 -1.76 25.78
CA PHE A 496 6.80 -2.55 24.55
C PHE A 496 8.07 -2.31 23.73
N TYR A 497 8.68 -3.40 23.26
CA TYR A 497 9.78 -3.35 22.31
C TYR A 497 9.30 -3.96 21.00
N ASP A 498 9.44 -3.21 19.90
CA ASP A 498 9.16 -3.74 18.57
C ASP A 498 10.28 -4.69 18.09
N ARG A 499 10.11 -5.32 16.92
CA ARG A 499 11.13 -6.22 16.33
C ARG A 499 12.45 -5.51 16.02
N GLN A 500 12.43 -4.19 15.83
CA GLN A 500 13.60 -3.36 15.57
C GLN A 500 14.31 -2.92 16.88
N GLY A 501 13.74 -3.26 18.04
CA GLY A 501 14.29 -2.92 19.35
C GLY A 501 13.99 -1.50 19.82
N ASN A 502 13.08 -0.77 19.14
CA ASN A 502 12.66 0.54 19.60
C ASN A 502 11.79 0.41 20.86
N ASP A 503 11.90 1.42 21.71
CA ASP A 503 11.26 1.48 23.02
C ASP A 503 9.93 2.27 22.95
N TRP A 504 8.84 1.65 23.41
CA TRP A 504 7.49 2.21 23.37
C TRP A 504 6.79 2.14 24.74
N ASP A 505 6.41 3.30 25.26
CA ASP A 505 5.60 3.40 26.49
C ASP A 505 4.21 2.82 26.23
N ALA A 506 3.89 1.70 26.88
CA ALA A 506 2.65 0.98 26.68
C ALA A 506 1.69 1.21 27.87
N THR A 507 0.44 1.58 27.60
CA THR A 507 -0.60 1.74 28.63
C THR A 507 -1.80 0.86 28.31
N ILE A 508 -2.24 0.05 29.27
CA ILE A 508 -3.39 -0.85 29.07
C ILE A 508 -4.68 -0.03 28.96
N VAL A 509 -5.41 -0.20 27.86
CA VAL A 509 -6.70 0.50 27.62
C VAL A 509 -7.90 -0.44 27.68
N LYS A 510 -7.72 -1.73 27.38
CA LYS A 510 -8.79 -2.73 27.42
C LYS A 510 -8.24 -4.10 27.77
N ILE A 511 -9.06 -4.90 28.46
CA ILE A 511 -8.71 -6.26 28.87
C ILE A 511 -9.84 -7.20 28.48
N ILE A 512 -9.49 -8.35 27.90
CA ILE A 512 -10.40 -9.49 27.73
C ILE A 512 -9.99 -10.53 28.77
N GLU A 513 -10.85 -10.72 29.78
CA GLU A 513 -10.58 -11.64 30.88
C GLU A 513 -10.95 -13.09 30.50
N ASN A 514 -9.95 -13.96 30.41
CA ASN A 514 -10.12 -15.41 30.35
C ASN A 514 -9.16 -16.14 31.31
N PRO A 515 -9.42 -17.39 31.70
CA PRO A 515 -8.52 -18.11 32.60
C PRO A 515 -7.11 -18.24 32.00
N VAL A 516 -6.08 -17.95 32.81
CA VAL A 516 -4.66 -18.11 32.41
C VAL A 516 -4.12 -19.47 32.86
N ASN A 517 -4.49 -19.90 34.08
CA ASN A 517 -4.20 -21.24 34.59
C ASN A 517 -5.30 -21.75 35.55
N ILE A 518 -5.34 -23.06 35.78
CA ILE A 518 -6.36 -23.73 36.62
C ILE A 518 -6.22 -23.33 38.10
N LYS A 519 -5.00 -23.05 38.58
CA LYS A 519 -4.76 -22.67 39.99
C LYS A 519 -5.45 -21.36 40.33
N GLN A 520 -5.45 -20.40 39.42
CA GLN A 520 -6.18 -19.15 39.59
C GLN A 520 -7.69 -19.36 39.59
N ALA A 521 -8.18 -20.26 38.74
CA ALA A 521 -9.60 -20.54 38.60
C ALA A 521 -10.22 -21.11 39.89
N PHE A 522 -9.46 -21.91 40.65
CA PHE A 522 -9.88 -22.42 41.97
C PHE A 522 -10.29 -21.29 42.93
N PHE A 523 -9.53 -20.20 42.95
CA PHE A 523 -9.78 -19.06 43.85
C PHE A 523 -10.67 -17.97 43.25
N SER A 524 -11.04 -18.07 41.97
CA SER A 524 -11.78 -17.02 41.26
C SER A 524 -13.17 -16.73 41.84
N PRO A 525 -13.99 -17.72 42.30
CA PRO A 525 -15.30 -17.45 42.88
C PRO A 525 -15.20 -16.65 44.18
N TYR A 526 -14.23 -16.98 45.04
CA TYR A 526 -14.01 -16.26 46.30
C TYR A 526 -13.53 -14.84 46.06
N LYS A 527 -12.65 -14.62 45.08
CA LYS A 527 -12.22 -13.26 44.69
C LYS A 527 -13.38 -12.42 44.19
N LYS A 528 -14.26 -12.98 43.35
CA LYS A 528 -15.47 -12.30 42.86
C LYS A 528 -16.42 -11.96 44.00
N LEU A 529 -16.63 -12.90 44.94
CA LEU A 529 -17.45 -12.65 46.13
C LEU A 529 -16.87 -11.53 47.00
N LEU A 530 -15.55 -11.53 47.24
CA LEU A 530 -14.87 -10.47 47.99
C LEU A 530 -15.00 -9.11 47.29
N ARG A 531 -14.79 -9.05 45.96
CA ARG A 531 -15.00 -7.82 45.17
C ARG A 531 -16.46 -7.34 45.27
N PHE A 532 -17.42 -8.24 45.13
CA PHE A 532 -18.85 -7.91 45.29
C PHE A 532 -19.17 -7.37 46.69
N ILE A 533 -18.62 -7.98 47.74
CA ILE A 533 -18.78 -7.50 49.13
C ILE A 533 -18.13 -6.11 49.26
N GLN A 534 -16.93 -5.91 48.73
CA GLN A 534 -16.24 -4.62 48.74
C GLN A 534 -17.03 -3.56 47.99
N GLU A 535 -17.55 -3.86 46.80
CA GLU A 535 -18.42 -2.96 46.03
C GLU A 535 -19.72 -2.63 46.77
N LYS A 536 -20.34 -3.62 47.43
CA LYS A 536 -21.54 -3.38 48.24
C LYS A 536 -21.24 -2.55 49.49
N ILE A 537 -20.09 -2.74 50.14
CA ILE A 537 -19.65 -1.90 51.26
C ILE A 537 -19.31 -0.48 50.79
N ALA A 538 -18.57 -0.34 49.68
CA ALA A 538 -18.23 0.94 49.08
C ALA A 538 -19.48 1.69 48.61
N LYS A 539 -20.45 0.99 48.02
CA LYS A 539 -21.74 1.57 47.63
C LYS A 539 -22.63 1.89 48.83
N ALA A 540 -22.61 1.07 49.88
CA ALA A 540 -23.35 1.35 51.12
C ALA A 540 -22.75 2.49 51.94
N THR A 541 -21.43 2.72 51.86
CA THR A 541 -20.77 3.90 52.42
C THR A 541 -20.98 5.15 51.58
N ALA A 542 -21.13 5.00 50.25
CA ALA A 542 -21.56 6.08 49.36
C ALA A 542 -23.07 6.41 49.46
N GLU A 543 -23.92 5.44 49.83
CA GLU A 543 -25.39 5.59 49.90
C GLU A 543 -25.95 5.75 51.33
N LYS A 544 -25.13 6.01 52.36
CA LYS A 544 -25.65 6.41 53.68
C LYS A 544 -24.81 7.47 54.41
N GLU A 545 -25.22 8.72 54.23
CA GLU A 545 -25.77 9.44 55.38
C GLU A 545 -27.13 8.82 55.75
N ALA A 546 -27.26 8.46 57.03
CA ALA A 546 -28.44 8.03 57.77
C ALA A 546 -29.04 6.60 57.58
N ALA A 547 -28.91 5.83 58.67
CA ALA A 547 -29.92 4.90 59.22
C ALA A 547 -30.00 3.42 58.76
N SER A 548 -28.90 2.66 58.67
CA SER A 548 -29.02 1.18 58.61
C SER A 548 -27.84 0.38 59.19
N PHE A 549 -27.38 0.70 60.38
CA PHE A 549 -26.65 -0.31 61.18
C PHE A 549 -27.56 -0.99 62.20
N ASP A 550 -28.58 -0.29 62.71
CA ASP A 550 -29.47 -0.81 63.75
C ASP A 550 -30.54 -1.81 63.26
N LYS A 551 -30.87 -1.79 61.96
CA LYS A 551 -31.84 -2.73 61.36
C LYS A 551 -31.21 -4.08 60.95
N MET A 552 -29.91 -4.12 60.70
CA MET A 552 -29.23 -5.33 60.21
C MET A 552 -28.96 -6.32 61.34
N THR A 553 -28.68 -5.83 62.55
CA THR A 553 -28.49 -6.67 63.75
C THR A 553 -29.79 -7.31 64.25
N LYS A 554 -30.96 -6.70 63.98
CA LYS A 554 -32.28 -7.24 64.36
C LYS A 554 -32.81 -8.31 63.38
N ALA A 555 -32.44 -8.27 62.10
CA ALA A 555 -32.90 -9.23 61.09
C ALA A 555 -32.18 -10.60 61.15
N VAL A 556 -31.05 -10.69 61.86
CA VAL A 556 -30.29 -11.94 62.00
C VAL A 556 -30.77 -12.79 63.18
N ASN A 557 -31.49 -12.20 64.15
CA ASN A 557 -31.84 -12.87 65.41
C ASN A 557 -33.33 -13.23 65.58
N ASP A 558 -34.25 -12.78 64.71
CA ASP A 558 -35.67 -13.13 64.82
C ASP A 558 -36.39 -13.20 63.46
N PRO A 559 -36.77 -14.39 62.96
CA PRO A 559 -37.39 -14.57 61.64
C PRO A 559 -38.80 -14.00 61.53
N LYS A 560 -39.48 -13.70 62.65
CA LYS A 560 -40.86 -13.14 62.63
C LYS A 560 -40.90 -11.64 62.33
N ALA A 561 -39.84 -10.89 62.63
CA ALA A 561 -39.83 -9.44 62.45
C ALA A 561 -39.70 -8.98 60.98
N ALA A 562 -39.26 -9.87 60.07
CA ALA A 562 -39.17 -9.56 58.63
C ALA A 562 -40.55 -9.54 57.93
N ALA A 563 -41.58 -10.17 58.50
CA ALA A 563 -42.93 -10.19 57.93
C ALA A 563 -43.71 -8.88 58.18
N GLU A 564 -43.46 -8.19 59.30
CA GLU A 564 -44.18 -6.94 59.64
C GLU A 564 -43.57 -5.69 59.01
N GLY A 565 -42.30 -5.74 58.58
CA GLY A 565 -41.61 -4.60 57.96
C GLY A 565 -42.09 -4.24 56.54
N LEU A 566 -42.88 -5.09 55.89
CA LEU A 566 -43.39 -4.91 54.52
C LEU A 566 -44.82 -4.34 54.45
N ALA A 567 -45.49 -4.12 55.58
CA ALA A 567 -46.84 -3.50 55.59
C ALA A 567 -46.83 -1.98 55.29
N GLY A 568 -45.65 -1.36 55.08
CA GLY A 568 -45.50 0.08 54.86
C GLY A 568 -45.37 0.54 53.41
N ALA A 569 -45.27 -0.34 52.42
CA ALA A 569 -45.11 0.05 51.01
C ALA A 569 -46.45 -0.11 50.25
N LYS A 570 -47.09 1.01 49.91
CA LYS A 570 -48.34 1.03 49.14
C LYS A 570 -48.14 0.56 47.69
N LYS A 571 -49.04 -0.35 47.28
CA LYS A 571 -49.48 -0.71 45.91
C LYS A 571 -48.44 -1.39 45.00
N THR A 572 -48.18 -2.66 45.27
CA THR A 572 -47.76 -3.65 44.28
C THR A 572 -48.58 -4.92 44.47
N ASP A 573 -48.99 -5.54 43.37
CA ASP A 573 -49.93 -6.66 43.30
C ASP A 573 -49.67 -7.76 44.34
N ILE A 574 -50.75 -8.18 45.01
CA ILE A 574 -50.76 -9.21 46.05
C ILE A 574 -50.16 -10.53 45.52
N GLY A 575 -50.29 -10.81 44.23
CA GLY A 575 -49.70 -11.98 43.57
C GLY A 575 -48.17 -11.92 43.42
N THR A 576 -47.59 -10.74 43.17
CA THR A 576 -46.13 -10.55 43.06
C THR A 576 -45.49 -10.55 44.44
N VAL A 577 -46.15 -9.96 45.44
CA VAL A 577 -45.70 -10.00 46.84
C VAL A 577 -45.77 -11.44 47.38
N ALA A 578 -46.81 -12.21 47.06
CA ALA A 578 -46.91 -13.63 47.40
C ALA A 578 -45.85 -14.48 46.68
N ALA A 579 -45.61 -14.27 45.39
CA ALA A 579 -44.58 -15.01 44.63
C ALA A 579 -43.16 -14.71 45.13
N ILE A 580 -42.86 -13.45 45.46
CA ILE A 580 -41.56 -13.05 46.04
C ILE A 580 -41.41 -13.63 47.45
N SER A 581 -42.44 -13.56 48.30
CA SER A 581 -42.37 -14.10 49.66
C SER A 581 -42.32 -15.63 49.69
N VAL A 582 -42.97 -16.34 48.76
CA VAL A 582 -42.84 -17.80 48.58
C VAL A 582 -41.47 -18.19 48.03
N ALA A 583 -40.90 -17.41 47.11
CA ALA A 583 -39.53 -17.63 46.62
C ALA A 583 -38.49 -17.40 47.73
N PHE A 584 -38.64 -16.36 48.56
CA PHE A 584 -37.74 -16.11 49.69
C PHE A 584 -37.91 -17.11 50.84
N THR A 585 -39.14 -17.57 51.14
CA THR A 585 -39.37 -18.64 52.13
C THR A 585 -38.88 -19.99 51.63
N GLY A 586 -38.99 -20.28 50.32
CA GLY A 586 -38.39 -21.46 49.68
C GLY A 586 -36.87 -21.44 49.76
N ILE A 587 -36.23 -20.31 49.46
CA ILE A 587 -34.77 -20.15 49.62
C ILE A 587 -34.36 -20.25 51.09
N ALA A 588 -35.10 -19.64 52.01
CA ALA A 588 -34.81 -19.72 53.44
C ALA A 588 -34.98 -21.14 54.00
N ALA A 589 -35.99 -21.90 53.56
CA ALA A 589 -36.19 -23.29 53.95
C ALA A 589 -35.12 -24.23 53.36
N VAL A 590 -34.70 -24.00 52.11
CA VAL A 590 -33.60 -24.75 51.49
C VAL A 590 -32.26 -24.43 52.16
N VAL A 591 -31.96 -23.15 52.41
CA VAL A 591 -30.74 -22.73 53.12
C VAL A 591 -30.77 -23.21 54.56
N GLY A 592 -31.91 -23.09 55.25
CA GLY A 592 -32.12 -23.60 56.60
C GLY A 592 -31.94 -25.12 56.68
N GLY A 593 -32.51 -25.87 55.73
CA GLY A 593 -32.36 -27.32 55.64
C GLY A 593 -30.92 -27.75 55.30
N ILE A 594 -30.21 -27.00 54.46
CA ILE A 594 -28.78 -27.23 54.17
C ILE A 594 -27.93 -26.94 55.41
N LEU A 595 -28.20 -25.86 56.15
CA LEU A 595 -27.50 -25.54 57.39
C LEU A 595 -27.78 -26.57 58.49
N GLU A 596 -29.03 -27.03 58.62
CA GLU A 596 -29.41 -28.08 59.57
C GLU A 596 -28.73 -29.41 59.22
N ALA A 597 -28.73 -29.80 57.94
CA ALA A 597 -27.98 -30.97 57.45
C ALA A 597 -26.47 -30.82 57.65
N PHE A 598 -25.94 -29.59 57.51
CA PHE A 598 -24.54 -29.28 57.72
C PHE A 598 -24.13 -29.41 59.20
N PHE A 599 -24.95 -28.92 60.13
CA PHE A 599 -24.69 -29.07 61.57
C PHE A 599 -24.91 -30.52 62.05
N LYS A 600 -25.79 -31.30 61.41
CA LYS A 600 -25.98 -32.74 61.67
C LYS A 600 -24.77 -33.62 61.29
N LEU A 601 -23.79 -33.11 60.54
CA LEU A 601 -22.55 -33.83 60.22
C LEU A 601 -21.64 -34.08 61.44
N GLY A 602 -21.79 -33.31 62.53
CA GLY A 602 -21.01 -33.48 63.76
C GLY A 602 -19.49 -33.50 63.50
N ALA A 603 -18.82 -34.62 63.80
CA ALA A 603 -17.39 -34.81 63.56
C ALA A 603 -16.97 -34.70 62.07
N TRP A 604 -17.91 -34.84 61.12
CA TRP A 604 -17.66 -34.75 59.68
C TRP A 604 -17.76 -33.33 59.13
N ILE A 605 -18.01 -32.32 59.98
CA ILE A 605 -18.06 -30.91 59.57
C ILE A 605 -16.82 -30.48 58.75
N PRO A 606 -15.57 -30.84 59.08
CA PRO A 606 -14.42 -30.51 58.24
C PRO A 606 -14.51 -31.05 56.81
N LEU A 607 -15.07 -32.26 56.64
CA LEU A 607 -15.30 -32.85 55.31
C LEU A 607 -16.44 -32.13 54.58
N GLY A 608 -17.49 -31.72 55.30
CA GLY A 608 -18.55 -30.87 54.77
C GLY A 608 -18.03 -29.52 54.26
N ILE A 609 -17.15 -28.86 55.01
CA ILE A 609 -16.50 -27.60 54.61
C ILE A 609 -15.64 -27.82 53.36
N ALA A 610 -14.82 -28.88 53.33
CA ALA A 610 -14.04 -29.22 52.16
C ALA A 610 -14.94 -29.50 50.93
N GLY A 611 -16.06 -30.19 51.12
CA GLY A 611 -17.07 -30.45 50.10
C GLY A 611 -17.68 -29.17 49.54
N ILE A 612 -18.03 -28.20 50.39
CA ILE A 612 -18.55 -26.88 49.96
C ILE A 612 -17.49 -26.10 49.18
N VAL A 613 -16.25 -26.05 49.69
CA VAL A 613 -15.13 -25.38 49.00
C VAL A 613 -14.92 -25.96 47.61
N LEU A 614 -14.94 -27.29 47.48
CA LEU A 614 -14.83 -27.98 46.21
C LEU A 614 -16.07 -27.75 45.33
N ALA A 615 -17.29 -27.78 45.85
CA ALA A 615 -18.50 -27.54 45.09
C ALA A 615 -18.53 -26.12 44.46
N ILE A 616 -17.96 -25.13 45.15
CA ILE A 616 -17.82 -23.76 44.65
C ILE A 616 -16.68 -23.65 43.61
N SER A 617 -15.53 -24.27 43.89
CA SER A 617 -14.32 -24.12 43.05
C SER A 617 -14.29 -25.04 41.82
N LEU A 618 -14.83 -26.25 41.92
CA LEU A 618 -14.72 -27.29 40.89
C LEU A 618 -15.37 -26.87 39.55
N PRO A 619 -16.57 -26.26 39.51
CA PRO A 619 -17.13 -25.75 38.25
C PRO A 619 -16.22 -24.73 37.56
N SER A 620 -15.58 -23.85 38.33
CA SER A 620 -14.65 -22.84 37.79
C SER A 620 -13.36 -23.47 37.27
N MET A 621 -12.85 -24.50 37.94
CA MET A 621 -11.69 -25.25 37.46
C MET A 621 -11.98 -26.03 36.18
N ILE A 622 -13.16 -26.67 36.10
CA ILE A 622 -13.59 -27.40 34.90
C ILE A 622 -13.75 -26.42 33.73
N LEU A 623 -14.43 -25.29 33.95
CA LEU A 623 -14.58 -24.26 32.93
C LEU A 623 -13.23 -23.71 32.48
N ALA A 624 -12.31 -23.44 33.41
CA ALA A 624 -10.96 -23.02 33.07
C ALA A 624 -10.24 -24.09 32.25
N TYR A 625 -10.24 -25.34 32.69
CA TYR A 625 -9.63 -26.45 31.95
C TYR A 625 -10.16 -26.56 30.51
N LEU A 626 -11.48 -26.46 30.32
CA LEU A 626 -12.11 -26.46 29.00
C LEU A 626 -11.66 -25.25 28.16
N LYS A 627 -11.72 -24.04 28.71
CA LYS A 627 -11.29 -22.81 28.02
C LYS A 627 -9.81 -22.85 27.65
N LEU A 628 -8.93 -23.34 28.53
CA LEU A 628 -7.49 -23.44 28.27
C LEU A 628 -7.17 -24.37 27.10
N ARG A 629 -7.96 -25.43 26.89
CA ARG A 629 -7.84 -26.37 25.76
C ARG A 629 -8.51 -25.88 24.47
N GLN A 630 -9.35 -24.86 24.57
CA GLN A 630 -10.04 -24.21 23.46
C GLN A 630 -9.36 -22.90 23.04
N ARG A 631 -8.23 -22.53 23.66
CA ARG A 631 -7.45 -21.36 23.24
C ARG A 631 -7.03 -21.49 21.79
N ASN A 632 -7.41 -20.50 20.98
CA ASN A 632 -7.21 -20.50 19.54
C ASN A 632 -6.81 -19.10 19.08
N ILE A 633 -5.77 -19.00 18.24
CA ILE A 633 -5.31 -17.71 17.69
C ILE A 633 -6.18 -17.23 16.52
N ALA A 634 -6.93 -18.11 15.84
CA ALA A 634 -7.75 -17.77 14.68
C ALA A 634 -8.64 -16.52 14.90
N PRO A 635 -9.45 -16.41 15.99
CA PRO A 635 -10.29 -15.23 16.19
C PRO A 635 -9.51 -13.93 16.47
N ILE A 636 -8.23 -14.03 16.87
CA ILE A 636 -7.35 -12.87 17.07
C ILE A 636 -6.85 -12.39 15.71
N LEU A 637 -6.42 -13.30 14.84
CA LEU A 637 -5.92 -12.96 13.51
C LEU A 637 -7.04 -12.56 12.55
N ASP A 638 -8.19 -13.23 12.59
CA ASP A 638 -9.35 -12.86 11.79
C ASP A 638 -9.81 -11.43 12.10
N ALA A 639 -9.72 -11.03 13.37
CA ALA A 639 -10.00 -9.66 13.81
C ALA A 639 -8.99 -8.63 13.26
N SER A 640 -7.83 -9.09 12.81
CA SER A 640 -6.77 -8.32 12.16
C SER A 640 -6.79 -8.45 10.62
N GLY A 641 -7.84 -9.03 10.02
CA GLY A 641 -8.02 -9.10 8.57
C GLY A 641 -7.51 -10.39 7.91
N TRP A 642 -7.02 -11.35 8.70
CA TRP A 642 -6.72 -12.69 8.19
C TRP A 642 -7.99 -13.48 7.90
N ALA A 643 -7.87 -14.55 7.11
CA ALA A 643 -8.88 -15.59 7.02
C ALA A 643 -8.24 -16.91 7.43
N ILE A 644 -8.28 -17.23 8.72
CA ILE A 644 -7.64 -18.44 9.24
C ILE A 644 -8.53 -19.66 8.97
N ASN A 645 -7.93 -20.69 8.40
CA ASN A 645 -8.59 -21.95 8.12
C ASN A 645 -7.99 -23.05 9.00
N GLY A 646 -8.79 -23.49 9.98
CA GLY A 646 -8.42 -24.55 10.91
C GLY A 646 -8.41 -24.10 12.38
N ASN A 647 -8.13 -25.06 13.25
CA ASN A 647 -8.12 -24.86 14.68
C ASN A 647 -6.68 -24.63 15.16
N THR A 648 -6.18 -23.40 14.98
CA THR A 648 -4.82 -22.98 15.36
C THR A 648 -4.71 -22.80 16.87
N LYS A 649 -4.69 -23.94 17.58
CA LYS A 649 -4.73 -23.96 19.05
C LYS A 649 -3.44 -23.45 19.66
N ILE A 650 -3.59 -22.73 20.77
CA ILE A 650 -2.49 -22.40 21.67
C ILE A 650 -2.54 -23.40 22.82
N SER A 651 -1.68 -24.42 22.74
CA SER A 651 -1.55 -25.41 23.81
C SER A 651 -1.03 -24.77 25.10
N THR A 652 -1.15 -25.46 26.24
CA THR A 652 -0.58 -24.95 27.50
C THR A 652 0.95 -24.86 27.48
N VAL A 653 1.61 -25.67 26.65
CA VAL A 653 3.06 -25.64 26.47
C VAL A 653 3.45 -24.42 25.65
N LEU A 654 2.81 -24.22 24.50
CA LEU A 654 3.03 -23.04 23.64
C LEU A 654 2.64 -21.75 24.38
N GLY A 655 1.50 -21.73 25.08
CA GLY A 655 1.14 -20.59 25.92
C GLY A 655 2.16 -20.34 27.05
N GLY A 656 2.84 -21.36 27.54
CA GLY A 656 3.93 -21.20 28.51
C GLY A 656 5.17 -20.52 27.92
N SER A 657 5.45 -20.72 26.63
CA SER A 657 6.55 -20.07 25.92
C SER A 657 6.19 -18.69 25.35
N LEU A 658 4.91 -18.33 25.25
CA LEU A 658 4.47 -16.99 24.80
C LEU A 658 4.35 -15.98 25.95
N THR A 659 4.50 -16.41 27.21
CA THR A 659 4.52 -15.52 28.38
C THR A 659 5.54 -16.01 29.40
N HIS A 660 6.69 -15.33 29.48
CA HIS A 660 7.77 -15.70 30.37
C HIS A 660 7.68 -14.99 31.72
N LEU A 661 7.82 -15.79 32.79
CA LEU A 661 7.85 -15.31 34.17
C LEU A 661 9.29 -15.03 34.60
N PRO A 662 9.51 -14.20 35.64
CA PRO A 662 10.84 -13.82 36.03
C PRO A 662 11.51 -15.03 36.68
N VAL A 663 12.61 -15.49 36.08
CA VAL A 663 13.47 -16.55 36.61
C VAL A 663 14.77 -15.93 37.07
N ARG A 664 15.26 -16.36 38.23
CA ARG A 664 16.57 -15.91 38.71
C ARG A 664 17.68 -16.55 37.86
N PRO A 665 18.71 -15.79 37.46
CA PRO A 665 19.85 -16.36 36.75
C PRO A 665 20.47 -17.54 37.51
N VAL A 666 20.94 -18.55 36.78
CA VAL A 666 21.61 -19.72 37.37
C VAL A 666 22.84 -19.25 38.15
N GLY A 667 23.04 -19.78 39.37
CA GLY A 667 24.12 -19.38 40.27
C GLY A 667 23.83 -18.16 41.15
N SER A 668 22.64 -17.55 41.05
CA SER A 668 22.24 -16.43 41.92
C SER A 668 21.97 -16.89 43.36
N PHE A 669 22.51 -16.15 44.34
CA PHE A 669 22.24 -16.34 45.77
C PHE A 669 21.04 -15.50 46.23
N LEU A 670 20.24 -16.01 47.17
CA LEU A 670 19.15 -15.27 47.81
C LEU A 670 19.43 -15.13 49.30
N SER A 671 19.42 -13.89 49.79
CA SER A 671 19.50 -13.64 51.23
C SER A 671 18.33 -14.31 51.95
N GLY A 672 18.62 -15.12 52.98
CA GLY A 672 17.65 -16.01 53.62
C GLY A 672 16.57 -15.32 54.46
N LYS A 673 16.67 -14.00 54.67
CA LYS A 673 15.75 -13.26 55.55
C LYS A 673 15.35 -11.94 54.91
N ASP A 674 14.07 -11.85 54.54
CA ASP A 674 13.43 -10.61 54.11
C ASP A 674 12.79 -9.93 55.34
N PRO A 675 13.32 -8.79 55.81
CA PRO A 675 12.80 -8.09 56.99
C PRO A 675 11.45 -7.39 56.73
N PHE A 676 11.07 -7.16 55.47
CA PHE A 676 9.85 -6.47 55.07
C PHE A 676 8.82 -7.41 54.43
N ALA A 677 9.12 -8.71 54.31
CA ALA A 677 8.17 -9.70 53.88
C ALA A 677 6.93 -9.68 54.79
N VAL A 678 5.77 -9.39 54.20
CA VAL A 678 4.48 -9.60 54.86
C VAL A 678 4.44 -11.06 55.31
N LYS A 679 4.31 -11.29 56.62
CA LYS A 679 4.18 -12.64 57.19
C LYS A 679 2.96 -13.29 56.56
N LYS A 680 3.18 -14.10 55.53
CA LYS A 680 2.11 -14.84 54.86
C LYS A 680 1.44 -15.71 55.90
N PHE A 681 0.11 -15.65 55.96
CA PHE A 681 -0.65 -16.58 56.79
C PHE A 681 -0.19 -18.00 56.44
N PRO A 682 0.18 -18.85 57.41
CA PRO A 682 0.88 -20.10 57.14
C PRO A 682 -0.10 -21.16 56.64
N TRP A 683 -0.69 -20.93 55.47
CA TRP A 683 -1.76 -21.76 54.88
C TRP A 683 -1.34 -23.22 54.73
N LYS A 684 -0.05 -23.50 54.50
CA LYS A 684 0.49 -24.87 54.52
C LYS A 684 0.44 -25.50 55.90
N ARG A 685 0.75 -24.74 56.96
CA ARG A 685 0.63 -25.21 58.35
C ARG A 685 -0.82 -25.30 58.79
N LEU A 686 -1.68 -24.38 58.36
CA LEU A 686 -3.12 -24.45 58.60
C LEU A 686 -3.73 -25.64 57.88
N LEU A 687 -3.44 -25.84 56.59
CA LEU A 687 -3.92 -26.98 55.82
C LEU A 687 -3.38 -28.29 56.39
N PHE A 688 -2.11 -28.34 56.79
CA PHE A 688 -1.55 -29.47 57.52
C PHE A 688 -2.29 -29.72 58.85
N ALA A 689 -2.55 -28.68 59.63
CA ALA A 689 -3.30 -28.78 60.87
C ALA A 689 -4.75 -29.24 60.64
N ILE A 690 -5.43 -28.73 59.60
CA ILE A 690 -6.78 -29.16 59.20
C ILE A 690 -6.77 -30.62 58.78
N VAL A 691 -5.81 -31.05 57.96
CA VAL A 691 -5.66 -32.45 57.54
C VAL A 691 -5.34 -33.33 58.75
N LEU A 692 -4.44 -32.91 59.63
CA LEU A 692 -4.10 -33.62 60.86
C LEU A 692 -5.32 -33.78 61.77
N ILE A 693 -6.09 -32.71 61.97
CA ILE A 693 -7.33 -32.73 62.74
C ILE A 693 -8.35 -33.66 62.07
N ALA A 694 -8.52 -33.59 60.75
CA ALA A 694 -9.42 -34.47 60.00
C ALA A 694 -9.01 -35.95 60.15
N VAL A 695 -7.71 -36.26 60.09
CA VAL A 695 -7.17 -37.61 60.31
C VAL A 695 -7.38 -38.07 61.75
N MET A 696 -7.13 -37.21 62.74
CA MET A 696 -7.37 -37.54 64.15
C MET A 696 -8.85 -37.76 64.45
N VAL A 697 -9.74 -36.95 63.87
CA VAL A 697 -11.19 -37.10 64.00
C VAL A 697 -11.67 -38.38 63.31
N LEU A 698 -11.16 -38.68 62.11
CA LEU A 698 -11.46 -39.94 61.41
C LEU A 698 -11.00 -41.15 62.23
N ALA A 699 -9.79 -41.10 62.80
CA ALA A 699 -9.27 -42.14 63.67
C ALA A 699 -10.16 -42.32 64.92
N LEU A 700 -10.55 -41.21 65.57
CA LEU A 700 -11.44 -41.24 66.74
C LEU A 700 -12.82 -41.82 66.41
N VAL A 701 -13.40 -41.44 65.27
CA VAL A 701 -14.69 -41.99 64.79
C VAL A 701 -14.59 -43.47 64.49
N LEU A 702 -13.50 -43.93 63.85
CA LEU A 702 -13.26 -45.35 63.59
C LEU A 702 -13.10 -46.14 64.90
N ILE A 703 -12.43 -45.57 65.91
CA ILE A 703 -12.26 -46.17 67.24
C ILE A 703 -13.59 -46.24 67.99
N LEU A 704 -14.40 -45.18 67.99
CA LEU A 704 -15.68 -45.12 68.70
C LEU A 704 -16.78 -45.98 68.04
N ARG A 705 -16.70 -46.20 66.73
CA ARG A 705 -17.66 -47.01 65.97
C ARG A 705 -17.32 -48.51 65.97
N ASN A 706 -16.12 -48.87 66.40
CA ASN A 706 -15.69 -50.26 66.53
C ASN A 706 -15.92 -50.75 67.97
N PRO A 707 -16.73 -51.79 68.20
CA PRO A 707 -17.07 -52.25 69.55
C PRO A 707 -15.85 -52.74 70.37
N ALA A 708 -14.74 -53.09 69.71
CA ALA A 708 -13.49 -53.48 70.34
C ALA A 708 -12.51 -52.30 70.52
N GLY A 709 -12.90 -51.06 70.21
CA GLY A 709 -12.05 -49.88 70.33
C GLY A 709 -10.83 -49.91 69.39
N ILE A 710 -9.67 -49.48 69.89
CA ILE A 710 -8.44 -49.31 69.09
C ILE A 710 -7.94 -50.65 68.51
N SER A 711 -8.07 -51.76 69.25
CA SER A 711 -7.62 -53.08 68.80
C SER A 711 -8.44 -53.60 67.62
N GLY A 712 -9.76 -53.42 67.63
CA GLY A 712 -10.64 -53.83 66.52
C GLY A 712 -10.40 -53.04 65.22
N VAL A 713 -9.99 -51.77 65.33
CA VAL A 713 -9.60 -50.96 64.17
C VAL A 713 -8.31 -51.49 63.55
N TRP A 714 -7.33 -51.84 64.39
CA TRP A 714 -6.04 -52.41 63.95
C TRP A 714 -6.21 -53.80 63.31
N GLU A 715 -7.06 -54.66 63.86
CA GLU A 715 -7.42 -55.95 63.25
C GLU A 715 -8.12 -55.79 61.89
N SER A 716 -9.04 -54.83 61.78
CA SER A 716 -9.72 -54.54 60.52
C SER A 716 -8.76 -54.03 59.45
N ILE A 717 -7.81 -53.15 59.81
CA ILE A 717 -6.77 -52.64 58.90
C ILE A 717 -5.81 -53.77 58.48
N ASN A 718 -5.36 -54.59 59.43
CA ASN A 718 -4.49 -55.74 59.13
C ASN A 718 -5.19 -56.79 58.24
N GLY A 719 -6.48 -57.06 58.48
CA GLY A 719 -7.29 -57.95 57.66
C GLY A 719 -7.57 -57.40 56.25
N LEU A 720 -7.57 -56.08 56.08
CA LEU A 720 -7.68 -55.42 54.78
C LEU A 720 -6.33 -55.44 54.04
N LEU A 721 -5.22 -55.16 54.73
CA LEU A 721 -3.87 -55.24 54.18
C LEU A 721 -3.45 -56.68 53.84
N SER A 722 -3.91 -57.69 54.58
CA SER A 722 -3.67 -59.09 54.25
C SER A 722 -4.38 -59.54 52.96
N LYS A 723 -5.48 -58.87 52.56
CA LYS A 723 -6.14 -59.10 51.26
C LYS A 723 -5.39 -58.47 50.08
N PHE A 724 -4.48 -57.53 50.34
CA PHE A 724 -3.63 -56.88 49.34
C PHE A 724 -2.20 -57.43 49.31
N LYS A 725 -1.85 -58.41 50.15
CA LYS A 725 -0.63 -59.21 49.97
C LYS A 725 -0.81 -60.12 48.76
N VAL A 726 -0.30 -59.69 47.61
CA VAL A 726 -0.02 -60.57 46.48
C VAL A 726 1.04 -61.58 46.95
N SER A 727 0.77 -62.88 46.76
CA SER A 727 1.78 -63.93 46.96
C SER A 727 3.02 -63.59 46.13
N SER A 728 4.19 -63.58 46.76
CA SER A 728 5.49 -63.41 46.10
C SER A 728 5.70 -64.39 44.95
#